data_AF-A0A093J8Q4-F1
#
_entry.id   AF-A0A093J8Q4-F1
#
_cell.length_a   1.000
_cell.length_b   1.000
_cell.length_c   1.000
_cell.angle_alpha   90.00
_cell.angle_beta   90.00
_cell.angle_gamma   90.00
#
_symmetry.space_group_name_H-M   'P 1'
#
loop_
_entity.id
_entity.type
_entity.pdbx_description
1 polymer ?
#
loop_
_entity_poly.entity_id
_entity_poly.type
_entity_poly.pdbx_seq_one_letter_code
_entity_poly.pdbx_strand_id
1 'polypeptide(L)'
;TRWTCTQSSISPQYNICEQMVQIRDDHIRFISELARYSNSEVVTGSGLDSQKSDEEYRELFDLALRGLQLLSKWSAHVMEVYSWKLVHPTDKFCNKDCPGTAEEYERATRYNYTSEEKFAFVEVIAMIKGLQVLMGRMESVFNQAIRNTIYAALQDFAQVTLREPLRQAVRKKKNVLISVLQAIRKTICDWEGGREPPNDPCLRGEKDPKGGFDIKVPRRAVGPSSTQLYMVRTMLESLIADKSGSKKTLRSSLDGPIVLAIEEFHKQSFFFTHLLNISEALQQCCDLSQLWFREFFLELTMGRRIQFPIEMSMPWILTDHILETKEPSMMEYVLYPLDLYNDSAYYALTKFKKQFLYDEIEAEVNLCFDQFVYKLADQIFAYYKAMAGSVLLDKRFRAECKNYGVIIPYPPSNRYETLLKQRHVQLLGRSIDLNRLITQRISAAMYKSLDQAISRFESEDLTSIVELEWLLEINRLTHRLLCKHMTLDSFDAMFREANHNVSAPYGRITLHVFWELNFDFLPNYCYNGSTNRFVRTAIPFTQEPQRDKPANVQPYYLYGSKPLNIAYSHIYSSYRNFVGPPHFKTICRLLGYQGIAVVMEELLKIVKSLLQGTILQYVKTLIEVMPKICRLPRHEYGSPGILEFFHHQLKDIIEYAELKTDVFQSLREVGNAILFCLLIEQALSQEEVCDLLHAAPFQNILPRVYIKEGERLEVRMKRLEAKYAPLHLVPLIERLGTPQQIAIAREGDLLTKERLCCGLSMFEVILTRIRSYLQDPIWRGPPPTNGVMHVDECVEFHRLWSAMQFVYCIPVGTNEFTAEQCFGDGLNWAGCSIIVLLGQQRRFDLFDFCYHLLKVQRQDGKDEIIKNVPLKKMADRIRKYQILNNEIFAILNKYMKSVETDSSTVEHVRCFQPPIHQSLATTC
;
A
#
# COMPACT_ATOMS: atom_id res chain seq x y z
N THR A 1 32.83 -11.93 -62.85
CA THR A 1 33.32 -11.41 -61.55
C THR A 1 32.65 -10.09 -61.24
N ARG A 2 31.50 -10.10 -60.56
CA ARG A 2 30.91 -8.89 -59.96
C ARG A 2 31.17 -8.95 -58.46
N TRP A 3 32.33 -8.47 -58.04
CA TRP A 3 32.50 -8.00 -56.67
C TRP A 3 31.82 -6.64 -56.61
N THR A 4 30.56 -6.61 -56.22
CA THR A 4 29.86 -5.36 -55.89
C THR A 4 29.59 -5.36 -54.40
N CYS A 5 29.96 -4.28 -53.72
CA CYS A 5 29.74 -4.00 -52.29
C CYS A 5 28.24 -3.83 -51.95
N THR A 6 27.37 -4.68 -52.48
CA THR A 6 25.90 -4.56 -52.45
C THR A 6 25.23 -5.76 -51.76
N GLN A 7 25.94 -6.49 -50.91
CA GLN A 7 25.30 -7.49 -50.06
C GLN A 7 24.62 -6.79 -48.88
N SER A 8 23.28 -6.71 -48.95
CA SER A 8 22.40 -6.28 -47.87
C SER A 8 22.12 -7.43 -46.89
N SER A 9 23.17 -8.09 -46.40
CA SER A 9 23.05 -8.92 -45.20
C SER A 9 22.92 -8.02 -43.98
N ILE A 10 22.18 -8.46 -42.96
CA ILE A 10 22.05 -7.76 -41.67
C ILE A 10 23.46 -7.67 -41.05
N SER A 11 24.09 -6.51 -41.19
CA SER A 11 25.42 -6.26 -40.63
C SER A 11 25.32 -6.16 -39.11
N PRO A 12 26.28 -6.70 -38.34
CA PRO A 12 26.37 -6.48 -36.88
C PRO A 12 26.48 -4.99 -36.51
N GLN A 13 26.84 -4.13 -37.47
CA GLN A 13 26.80 -2.68 -37.32
C GLN A 13 25.42 -2.12 -36.93
N TYR A 14 24.33 -2.79 -37.33
CA TYR A 14 22.95 -2.35 -37.05
C TYR A 14 22.29 -3.12 -35.89
N ASN A 15 23.05 -3.97 -35.19
CA ASN A 15 22.58 -4.65 -33.98
C ASN A 15 23.00 -3.85 -32.75
N ILE A 16 22.08 -3.04 -32.22
CA ILE A 16 22.34 -2.20 -31.05
C ILE A 16 22.70 -3.02 -29.81
N CYS A 17 22.13 -4.22 -29.66
CA CYS A 17 22.33 -5.06 -28.47
C CYS A 17 23.78 -5.54 -28.32
N GLU A 18 24.47 -5.85 -29.42
CA GLU A 18 25.90 -6.22 -29.38
C GLU A 18 26.80 -5.03 -29.02
N GLN A 19 26.38 -3.81 -29.37
CA GLN A 19 27.15 -2.59 -29.11
C GLN A 19 26.91 -2.02 -27.70
N MET A 20 25.83 -2.43 -27.02
CA MET A 20 25.49 -1.94 -25.68
C MET A 20 26.61 -2.18 -24.66
N VAL A 21 27.35 -3.28 -24.76
CA VAL A 21 28.45 -3.58 -23.81
C VAL A 21 29.52 -2.49 -23.89
N GLN A 22 29.97 -2.17 -25.10
CA GLN A 22 30.99 -1.14 -25.30
C GLN A 22 30.48 0.25 -24.91
N ILE A 23 29.23 0.57 -25.23
CA ILE A 23 28.63 1.87 -24.89
C ILE A 23 28.57 2.05 -23.38
N ARG A 24 28.13 1.02 -22.63
CA ARG A 24 28.07 1.05 -21.17
C ARG A 24 29.47 1.19 -20.55
N ASP A 25 30.46 0.48 -21.06
CA ASP A 25 31.84 0.57 -20.57
C ASP A 25 32.45 1.95 -20.83
N ASP A 26 32.24 2.51 -22.03
CA ASP A 26 32.70 3.85 -22.38
C ASP A 26 32.02 4.91 -21.50
N HIS A 27 30.71 4.76 -21.26
CA HIS A 27 29.93 5.64 -20.39
C HIS A 27 30.44 5.63 -18.95
N ILE A 28 30.64 4.44 -18.36
CA ILE A 28 31.15 4.29 -16.99
C ILE A 28 32.55 4.92 -16.88
N ARG A 29 33.45 4.62 -17.82
CA ARG A 29 34.83 5.13 -17.80
C ARG A 29 34.86 6.66 -17.90
N PHE A 30 34.16 7.22 -18.88
CA PHE A 30 34.18 8.66 -19.13
C PHE A 30 33.51 9.46 -18.01
N ILE A 31 32.32 9.04 -17.55
CA ILE A 31 31.62 9.75 -16.47
C ILE A 31 32.39 9.68 -15.16
N SER A 32 33.03 8.54 -14.86
CA SER A 32 33.87 8.42 -13.66
C SER A 32 35.04 9.40 -13.69
N GLU A 33 35.67 9.58 -14.84
CA GLU A 33 36.73 10.57 -15.05
C GLU A 33 36.18 12.00 -14.93
N LEU A 34 35.10 12.31 -15.64
CA LEU A 34 34.44 13.63 -15.64
C LEU A 34 33.99 14.07 -14.24
N ALA A 35 33.39 13.15 -13.48
CA ALA A 35 32.91 13.41 -12.14
C ALA A 35 34.05 13.77 -11.17
N ARG A 36 35.26 13.20 -11.35
CA ARG A 36 36.42 13.56 -10.53
C ARG A 36 36.81 15.02 -10.72
N TYR A 37 36.86 15.49 -11.97
CA TYR A 37 37.14 16.88 -12.28
C TYR A 37 36.02 17.81 -11.79
N SER A 38 34.75 17.44 -11.97
CA SER A 38 33.64 18.23 -11.42
C SER A 38 33.73 18.36 -9.90
N ASN A 39 34.02 17.26 -9.19
CA ASN A 39 34.11 17.29 -7.73
C ASN A 39 35.33 18.07 -7.23
N SER A 40 36.48 17.97 -7.92
CA SER A 40 37.64 18.77 -7.57
C SER A 40 37.35 20.26 -7.71
N GLU A 41 36.70 20.69 -8.80
CA GLU A 41 36.30 22.10 -8.98
C GLU A 41 35.35 22.60 -7.89
N VAL A 42 34.39 21.77 -7.47
CA VAL A 42 33.42 22.14 -6.42
C VAL A 42 34.11 22.28 -5.06
N VAL A 43 35.11 21.44 -4.77
CA VAL A 43 35.88 21.47 -3.51
C VAL A 43 36.89 22.63 -3.50
N THR A 44 37.62 22.84 -4.60
CA THR A 44 38.65 23.89 -4.71
C THR A 44 38.06 25.29 -4.94
N GLY A 45 36.84 25.40 -5.49
CA GLY A 45 36.11 26.67 -5.64
C GLY A 45 35.77 27.40 -4.33
N SER A 46 36.06 26.79 -3.18
CA SER A 46 35.87 27.39 -1.85
C SER A 46 37.13 28.06 -1.25
N GLY A 47 38.26 28.08 -1.96
CA GLY A 47 39.44 28.80 -1.48
C GLY A 47 40.61 28.88 -2.47
N LEU A 48 41.00 30.12 -2.78
CA LEU A 48 42.20 30.60 -3.48
C LEU A 48 42.17 30.57 -5.03
N ASP A 49 42.16 31.77 -5.61
CA ASP A 49 42.47 32.12 -7.00
C ASP A 49 43.92 31.72 -7.40
N SER A 50 44.22 30.43 -7.46
CA SER A 50 45.42 29.94 -8.17
C SER A 50 45.05 29.67 -9.63
N GLN A 51 45.66 30.42 -10.57
CA GLN A 51 45.60 30.09 -11.99
C GLN A 51 46.11 28.65 -12.20
N LYS A 52 45.34 27.83 -12.93
CA LYS A 52 45.71 26.44 -13.25
C LYS A 52 46.89 26.41 -14.21
N SER A 53 47.61 25.29 -14.21
CA SER A 53 48.70 25.08 -15.16
C SER A 53 48.18 24.85 -16.59
N ASP A 54 49.05 25.06 -17.59
CA ASP A 54 48.73 24.77 -19.00
C ASP A 54 48.35 23.29 -19.19
N GLU A 55 48.92 22.37 -18.41
CA GLU A 55 48.63 20.93 -18.45
C GLU A 55 47.21 20.63 -17.96
N GLU A 56 46.80 21.22 -16.84
CA GLU A 56 45.44 21.06 -16.29
C GLU A 56 44.37 21.63 -17.24
N TYR A 57 44.64 22.78 -17.87
CA TYR A 57 43.72 23.33 -18.89
C TYR A 57 43.67 22.46 -20.14
N ARG A 58 44.78 21.81 -20.51
CA ARG A 58 44.83 20.88 -21.64
C ARG A 58 44.05 19.60 -21.35
N GLU A 59 44.14 19.04 -20.15
CA GLU A 59 43.36 17.86 -19.76
C GLU A 59 41.85 18.13 -19.84
N LEU A 60 41.39 19.30 -19.36
CA LEU A 60 39.99 19.71 -19.45
C LEU A 60 39.54 19.95 -20.90
N PHE A 61 40.41 20.49 -21.75
CA PHE A 61 40.16 20.62 -23.19
C PHE A 61 40.00 19.24 -23.86
N ASP A 62 40.88 18.29 -23.56
CA ASP A 62 40.84 16.94 -24.11
C ASP A 62 39.60 16.18 -23.59
N LEU A 63 39.20 16.40 -22.34
CA LEU A 63 37.98 15.85 -21.76
C LEU A 63 36.73 16.39 -22.46
N ALA A 64 36.68 17.70 -22.75
CA ALA A 64 35.57 18.31 -23.47
C ALA A 64 35.41 17.73 -24.88
N LEU A 65 36.51 17.59 -25.62
CA LEU A 65 36.50 17.02 -26.97
C LEU A 65 36.10 15.54 -26.95
N ARG A 66 36.67 14.73 -26.03
CA ARG A 66 36.32 13.32 -25.88
C ARG A 66 34.83 13.15 -25.54
N GLY A 67 34.27 14.00 -24.69
CA GLY A 67 32.84 13.98 -24.34
C GLY A 67 31.94 14.26 -25.54
N LEU A 68 32.25 15.28 -26.34
CA LEU A 68 31.49 15.57 -27.57
C LEU A 68 31.59 14.44 -28.60
N GLN A 69 32.78 13.87 -28.79
CA GLN A 69 32.98 12.73 -29.69
C GLN A 69 32.18 11.49 -29.24
N LEU A 70 32.15 11.24 -27.93
CA LEU A 70 31.41 10.11 -27.36
C LEU A 70 29.89 10.28 -27.54
N LEU A 71 29.36 11.47 -27.21
CA LEU A 71 27.96 11.82 -27.45
C LEU A 71 27.58 11.71 -28.92
N SER A 72 28.42 12.26 -29.81
CA SER A 72 28.21 12.18 -31.25
C SER A 72 28.18 10.74 -31.76
N LYS A 73 29.07 9.87 -31.24
CA LYS A 73 29.11 8.45 -31.60
C LYS A 73 27.82 7.73 -31.19
N TRP A 74 27.32 7.99 -29.98
CA TRP A 74 26.09 7.38 -29.49
C TRP A 74 24.86 7.87 -30.24
N SER A 75 24.72 9.19 -30.47
CA SER A 75 23.61 9.76 -31.22
C SER A 75 23.60 9.25 -32.67
N ALA A 76 24.76 9.20 -33.31
CA ALA A 76 24.90 8.61 -34.65
C ALA A 76 24.43 7.16 -34.66
N HIS A 77 24.81 6.36 -33.66
CA HIS A 77 24.38 4.97 -33.59
C HIS A 77 22.86 4.81 -33.50
N VAL A 78 22.19 5.61 -32.66
CA VAL A 78 20.71 5.60 -32.56
C VAL A 78 20.07 6.00 -33.89
N MET A 79 20.55 7.07 -34.52
CA MET A 79 19.99 7.57 -35.79
C MET A 79 20.26 6.62 -36.96
N GLU A 80 21.43 5.99 -37.03
CA GLU A 80 21.79 5.03 -38.07
C GLU A 80 20.92 3.77 -38.00
N VAL A 81 20.69 3.23 -36.79
CA VAL A 81 19.81 2.07 -36.61
C VAL A 81 18.37 2.44 -36.94
N TYR A 82 17.89 3.60 -36.48
CA TYR A 82 16.56 4.10 -36.84
C TYR A 82 16.39 4.27 -38.36
N SER A 83 17.34 4.95 -39.01
CA SER A 83 17.33 5.16 -40.47
C SER A 83 17.37 3.84 -41.23
N TRP A 84 18.13 2.85 -40.78
CA TRP A 84 18.19 1.53 -41.41
C TRP A 84 16.84 0.80 -41.32
N LYS A 85 16.16 0.88 -40.17
CA LYS A 85 14.83 0.27 -39.96
C LYS A 85 13.75 0.94 -40.79
N LEU A 86 13.83 2.26 -41.01
CA LEU A 86 12.88 2.98 -41.88
C LEU A 86 12.88 2.49 -43.33
N VAL A 87 14.04 2.12 -43.87
CA VAL A 87 14.18 1.64 -45.26
C VAL A 87 14.04 0.11 -45.39
N HIS A 88 14.05 -0.62 -44.27
CA HIS A 88 13.84 -2.07 -44.21
C HIS A 88 12.63 -2.40 -43.32
N PRO A 89 11.39 -2.10 -43.75
CA PRO A 89 10.21 -2.43 -42.99
C PRO A 89 10.08 -3.96 -42.83
N THR A 90 9.67 -4.39 -41.64
CA THR A 90 9.48 -5.82 -41.39
C THR A 90 8.27 -6.37 -42.15
N ASP A 91 8.12 -7.68 -42.14
CA ASP A 91 6.99 -8.40 -42.70
C ASP A 91 6.61 -9.60 -41.82
N LYS A 92 5.58 -10.32 -42.24
CA LYS A 92 5.08 -11.52 -41.55
C LYS A 92 6.09 -12.68 -41.50
N PHE A 93 7.12 -12.67 -42.34
CA PHE A 93 8.14 -13.73 -42.36
C PHE A 93 9.23 -13.45 -41.34
N CYS A 94 9.63 -12.18 -41.20
CA CYS A 94 10.61 -11.72 -40.21
C CYS A 94 10.02 -11.54 -38.81
N ASN A 95 8.76 -11.07 -38.69
CA ASN A 95 8.06 -10.92 -37.42
C ASN A 95 6.66 -11.56 -37.50
N LYS A 96 6.43 -12.62 -36.73
CA LYS A 96 5.15 -13.36 -36.71
C LYS A 96 3.97 -12.53 -36.19
N ASP A 97 4.25 -11.52 -35.37
CA ASP A 97 3.24 -10.64 -34.79
C ASP A 97 2.87 -9.48 -35.73
N CYS A 98 3.56 -9.34 -36.87
CA CYS A 98 3.30 -8.31 -37.87
C CYS A 98 2.15 -8.73 -38.81
N PRO A 99 0.99 -8.02 -38.80
CA PRO A 99 -0.12 -8.33 -39.70
C PRO A 99 0.27 -8.08 -41.16
N GLY A 100 -0.20 -8.95 -42.07
CA GLY A 100 -0.01 -8.74 -43.51
C GLY A 100 -0.70 -7.49 -44.08
N THR A 101 -1.61 -6.89 -43.31
CA THR A 101 -2.35 -5.66 -43.65
C THR A 101 -1.75 -4.40 -43.06
N ALA A 102 -0.67 -4.49 -42.27
CA ALA A 102 -0.05 -3.34 -41.62
C ALA A 102 0.58 -2.38 -42.65
N GLU A 103 0.35 -1.09 -42.45
CA GLU A 103 0.88 -0.05 -43.34
C GLU A 103 2.40 0.06 -43.24
N GLU A 104 3.04 0.58 -44.28
CA GLU A 104 4.50 0.54 -44.40
C GLU A 104 5.23 1.24 -43.24
N TYR A 105 4.72 2.40 -42.79
CA TYR A 105 5.30 3.12 -41.65
C TYR A 105 5.16 2.35 -40.32
N GLU A 106 4.04 1.64 -40.12
CA GLU A 106 3.84 0.79 -38.94
C GLU A 106 4.80 -0.40 -38.93
N ARG A 107 5.05 -0.99 -40.11
CA ARG A 107 6.04 -2.06 -40.32
C ARG A 107 7.48 -1.57 -40.21
N ALA A 108 7.74 -0.30 -40.52
CA ALA A 108 9.04 0.34 -40.39
C ALA A 108 9.38 0.71 -38.95
N THR A 109 8.37 1.00 -38.13
CA THR A 109 8.51 1.43 -36.73
C THR A 109 8.03 0.36 -35.75
N ARG A 110 6.77 0.38 -35.32
CA ARG A 110 6.16 -0.43 -34.26
C ARG A 110 6.60 -1.90 -34.25
N TYR A 111 6.52 -2.56 -35.40
CA TYR A 111 6.80 -4.00 -35.54
C TYR A 111 8.27 -4.33 -35.84
N ASN A 112 9.11 -3.32 -36.12
CA ASN A 112 10.49 -3.51 -36.56
C ASN A 112 11.51 -3.56 -35.42
N TYR A 113 11.06 -3.35 -34.18
CA TYR A 113 11.88 -3.42 -32.97
C TYR A 113 11.40 -4.52 -32.04
N THR A 114 12.33 -5.39 -31.67
CA THR A 114 12.16 -6.37 -30.59
C THR A 114 12.15 -5.69 -29.22
N SER A 115 11.72 -6.42 -28.19
CA SER A 115 11.71 -5.90 -26.81
C SER A 115 13.10 -5.43 -26.35
N GLU A 116 14.13 -6.24 -26.62
CA GLU A 116 15.52 -5.93 -26.24
C GLU A 116 16.06 -4.71 -27.00
N GLU A 117 15.77 -4.59 -28.30
CA GLU A 117 16.16 -3.40 -29.07
C GLU A 117 15.53 -2.13 -28.51
N LYS A 118 14.23 -2.16 -28.14
CA LYS A 118 13.56 -0.99 -27.54
C LYS A 118 14.23 -0.57 -26.24
N PHE A 119 14.55 -1.53 -25.37
CA PHE A 119 15.25 -1.25 -24.11
C PHE A 119 16.66 -0.69 -24.33
N ALA A 120 17.43 -1.29 -25.24
CA ALA A 120 18.75 -0.80 -25.62
C ALA A 120 18.69 0.65 -26.18
N PHE A 121 17.70 0.95 -27.02
CA PHE A 121 17.45 2.32 -27.51
C PHE A 121 17.25 3.30 -26.36
N VAL A 122 16.38 2.98 -25.41
CA VAL A 122 16.11 3.85 -24.25
C VAL A 122 17.35 4.06 -23.40
N GLU A 123 18.13 3.01 -23.14
CA GLU A 123 19.39 3.13 -22.40
C GLU A 123 20.36 4.08 -23.08
N VAL A 124 20.56 3.97 -24.40
CA VAL A 124 21.48 4.86 -25.13
C VAL A 124 20.97 6.31 -25.11
N ILE A 125 19.67 6.52 -25.33
CA ILE A 125 19.05 7.86 -25.26
C ILE A 125 19.26 8.47 -23.87
N ALA A 126 19.08 7.69 -22.81
CA ALA A 126 19.30 8.14 -21.45
C ALA A 126 20.76 8.45 -21.14
N MET A 127 21.70 7.63 -21.63
CA MET A 127 23.15 7.90 -21.50
C MET A 127 23.54 9.18 -22.23
N ILE A 128 22.99 9.44 -23.42
CA ILE A 128 23.21 10.68 -24.19
C ILE A 128 22.70 11.88 -23.38
N LYS A 129 21.41 11.88 -23.01
CA LYS A 129 20.79 13.01 -22.30
C LYS A 129 21.39 13.22 -20.91
N GLY A 130 21.71 12.14 -20.19
CA GLY A 130 22.38 12.19 -18.89
C GLY A 130 23.76 12.84 -18.98
N LEU A 131 24.58 12.41 -19.94
CA LEU A 131 25.90 12.99 -20.17
C LEU A 131 25.81 14.43 -20.71
N GLN A 132 24.83 14.75 -21.55
CA GLN A 132 24.58 16.11 -22.03
C GLN A 132 24.35 17.08 -20.87
N VAL A 133 23.56 16.67 -19.86
CA VAL A 133 23.34 17.48 -18.65
C VAL A 133 24.63 17.69 -17.86
N LEU A 134 25.46 16.65 -17.69
CA LEU A 134 26.73 16.77 -16.98
C LEU A 134 27.72 17.70 -17.72
N MET A 135 27.83 17.54 -19.04
CA MET A 135 28.66 18.39 -19.90
C MET A 135 28.19 19.85 -19.85
N GLY A 136 26.87 20.09 -19.89
CA GLY A 136 26.29 21.42 -19.77
C GLY A 136 26.55 22.08 -18.41
N ARG A 137 26.54 21.30 -17.31
CA ARG A 137 26.91 21.83 -15.98
C ARG A 137 28.37 22.27 -15.89
N MET A 138 29.25 21.61 -16.63
CA MET A 138 30.68 21.95 -16.68
C MET A 138 31.02 22.99 -17.77
N GLU A 139 30.03 23.53 -18.49
CA GLU A 139 30.25 24.41 -19.64
C GLU A 139 31.14 25.61 -19.30
N SER A 140 30.93 26.26 -18.15
CA SER A 140 31.75 27.41 -17.73
C SER A 140 33.23 27.04 -17.53
N VAL A 141 33.49 25.87 -16.93
CA VAL A 141 34.86 25.37 -16.68
C VAL A 141 35.53 25.00 -18.00
N PHE A 142 34.80 24.30 -18.87
CA PHE A 142 35.30 23.95 -20.21
C PHE A 142 35.59 25.20 -21.04
N ASN A 143 34.69 26.17 -21.06
CA ASN A 143 34.85 27.42 -21.78
C ASN A 143 36.14 28.16 -21.39
N GLN A 144 36.46 28.21 -20.11
CA GLN A 144 37.70 28.82 -19.63
C GLN A 144 38.93 28.02 -20.05
N ALA A 145 38.92 26.70 -19.83
CA ALA A 145 40.03 25.83 -20.17
C ALA A 145 40.32 25.82 -21.68
N ILE A 146 39.27 25.69 -22.50
CA ILE A 146 39.36 25.67 -23.95
C ILE A 146 39.98 26.95 -24.49
N ARG A 147 39.56 28.12 -23.98
CA ARG A 147 40.10 29.40 -24.45
C ARG A 147 41.58 29.56 -24.11
N ASN A 148 42.00 29.16 -22.91
CA ASN A 148 43.42 29.20 -22.51
C ASN A 148 44.27 28.24 -23.35
N THR A 149 43.84 26.99 -23.51
CA THR A 149 44.57 25.96 -24.27
C THR A 149 44.69 26.33 -25.75
N ILE A 150 43.62 26.82 -26.38
CA ILE A 150 43.64 27.24 -27.79
C ILE A 150 44.55 28.45 -27.97
N TYR A 151 44.48 29.44 -27.07
CA TYR A 151 45.36 30.61 -27.14
C TYR A 151 46.83 30.22 -26.99
N ALA A 152 47.15 29.42 -25.97
CA ALA A 152 48.50 28.93 -25.73
C ALA A 152 49.04 28.17 -26.94
N ALA A 153 48.30 27.20 -27.46
CA ALA A 153 48.69 26.42 -28.64
C ALA A 153 48.90 27.31 -29.87
N LEU A 154 48.03 28.30 -30.10
CA LEU A 154 48.13 29.22 -31.23
C LEU A 154 49.36 30.13 -31.12
N GLN A 155 49.61 30.71 -29.95
CA GLN A 155 50.72 31.61 -29.73
C GLN A 155 52.06 30.88 -29.69
N ASP A 156 52.14 29.72 -29.03
CA ASP A 156 53.36 28.89 -29.01
C ASP A 156 53.72 28.45 -30.43
N PHE A 157 52.73 28.03 -31.22
CA PHE A 157 52.96 27.67 -32.61
C PHE A 157 53.44 28.87 -33.45
N ALA A 158 52.75 30.01 -33.37
CA ALA A 158 53.05 31.17 -34.20
C ALA A 158 54.32 31.92 -33.81
N GLN A 159 54.57 32.08 -32.51
CA GLN A 159 55.70 32.85 -31.98
C GLN A 159 56.97 32.01 -31.85
N VAL A 160 56.86 30.71 -31.55
CA VAL A 160 58.02 29.83 -31.30
C VAL A 160 58.22 28.82 -32.42
N THR A 161 57.21 27.99 -32.74
CA THR A 161 57.36 26.90 -33.72
C THR A 161 57.62 27.41 -35.14
N LEU A 162 56.99 28.51 -35.57
CA LEU A 162 57.19 29.09 -36.89
C LEU A 162 58.52 29.85 -37.07
N ARG A 163 59.35 30.00 -36.02
CA ARG A 163 60.67 30.65 -36.10
C ARG A 163 61.63 29.89 -37.01
N GLU A 164 61.74 28.57 -36.83
CA GLU A 164 62.66 27.72 -37.60
C GLU A 164 62.27 27.65 -39.10
N PRO A 165 61.00 27.41 -39.47
CA PRO A 165 60.55 27.49 -40.86
C PRO A 165 60.83 28.86 -41.51
N LEU A 166 60.60 29.94 -40.77
CA LEU A 166 60.85 31.29 -41.27
C LEU A 166 62.35 31.55 -41.47
N ARG A 167 63.20 31.14 -40.51
CA ARG A 167 64.66 31.23 -40.61
C ARG A 167 65.18 30.51 -41.84
N GLN A 168 64.70 29.29 -42.11
CA GLN A 168 65.08 28.54 -43.29
C GLN A 168 64.61 29.21 -44.58
N ALA A 169 63.39 29.76 -44.59
CA ALA A 169 62.85 30.47 -45.74
C ALA A 169 63.67 31.74 -46.06
N VAL A 170 64.06 32.52 -45.03
CA VAL A 170 64.93 33.70 -45.15
C VAL A 170 66.33 33.31 -45.64
N ARG A 171 66.97 32.31 -45.00
CA ARG A 171 68.30 31.81 -45.39
C ARG A 171 68.34 31.27 -46.82
N LYS A 172 67.31 30.51 -47.23
CA LYS A 172 67.18 29.91 -48.58
C LYS A 172 66.55 30.88 -49.61
N LYS A 173 66.29 32.15 -49.25
CA LYS A 173 65.65 33.19 -50.09
C LYS A 173 64.33 32.76 -50.76
N LYS A 174 63.47 32.06 -50.01
CA LYS A 174 62.17 31.56 -50.48
C LYS A 174 61.06 32.60 -50.24
N ASN A 175 61.00 33.64 -51.06
CA ASN A 175 60.13 34.81 -50.85
C ASN A 175 58.63 34.47 -50.66
N VAL A 176 58.10 33.48 -51.40
CA VAL A 176 56.69 33.06 -51.24
C VAL A 176 56.44 32.45 -49.86
N LEU A 177 57.32 31.56 -49.39
CA LEU A 177 57.26 30.98 -48.04
C LEU A 177 57.39 32.04 -46.94
N ILE A 178 58.32 33.00 -47.12
CA ILE A 178 58.48 34.13 -46.20
C ILE A 178 57.18 34.93 -46.12
N SER A 179 56.56 35.24 -47.27
CA SER A 179 55.33 36.04 -47.30
C SER A 179 54.17 35.38 -46.56
N VAL A 180 53.98 34.06 -46.73
CA VAL A 180 52.89 33.31 -46.06
C VAL A 180 53.16 33.16 -44.57
N LEU A 181 54.39 32.79 -44.18
CA LEU A 181 54.76 32.63 -42.76
C LEU A 181 54.69 33.96 -41.99
N GLN A 182 55.11 35.08 -42.61
CA GLN A 182 54.97 36.41 -42.03
C GLN A 182 53.51 36.87 -41.99
N ALA A 183 52.70 36.54 -43.00
CA ALA A 183 51.27 36.84 -42.99
C ALA A 183 50.56 36.14 -41.82
N ILE A 184 50.89 34.87 -41.57
CA ILE A 184 50.40 34.13 -40.40
C ILE A 184 50.79 34.86 -39.11
N ARG A 185 52.10 35.12 -38.89
CA ARG A 185 52.57 35.78 -37.66
C ARG A 185 51.92 37.16 -37.44
N LYS A 186 51.79 37.97 -38.50
CA LYS A 186 51.13 39.29 -38.42
C LYS A 186 49.63 39.22 -38.09
N THR A 187 48.96 38.12 -38.43
CA THR A 187 47.51 37.97 -38.23
C THR A 187 47.16 37.57 -36.79
N ILE A 188 48.01 36.80 -36.12
CA ILE A 188 47.67 36.16 -34.83
C ILE A 188 48.66 36.37 -33.68
N CYS A 189 49.92 36.75 -33.92
CA CYS A 189 50.88 36.90 -32.82
C CYS A 189 50.51 38.07 -31.90
N ASP A 190 50.18 37.76 -30.64
CA ASP A 190 50.07 38.74 -29.56
C ASP A 190 51.33 38.72 -28.71
N TRP A 191 52.26 39.62 -29.01
CA TRP A 191 53.55 39.71 -28.31
C TRP A 191 53.38 40.37 -26.95
N GLU A 192 54.02 39.84 -25.90
CA GLU A 192 53.97 40.39 -24.53
C GLU A 192 54.33 41.90 -24.49
N GLY A 193 55.33 42.31 -25.29
CA GLY A 193 55.75 43.71 -25.41
C GLY A 193 54.97 44.55 -26.44
N GLY A 194 53.88 44.02 -26.99
CA GLY A 194 53.03 44.65 -28.02
C GLY A 194 53.67 44.81 -29.40
N ARG A 195 54.92 44.37 -29.60
CA ARG A 195 55.66 44.42 -30.88
C ARG A 195 56.50 43.16 -31.07
N GLU A 196 56.68 42.75 -32.34
CA GLU A 196 57.54 41.61 -32.69
C GLU A 196 59.00 41.90 -32.29
N PRO A 197 59.70 40.97 -31.61
CA PRO A 197 61.09 41.16 -31.19
C PRO A 197 62.03 41.45 -32.37
N PRO A 198 62.55 42.68 -32.53
CA PRO A 198 63.37 43.05 -33.69
C PRO A 198 64.77 42.41 -33.64
N ASN A 199 65.17 41.91 -32.47
CA ASN A 199 66.46 41.26 -32.20
C ASN A 199 66.45 39.74 -32.51
N ASP A 200 65.33 39.15 -32.95
CA ASP A 200 65.24 37.72 -33.26
C ASP A 200 66.21 37.34 -34.42
N PRO A 201 67.21 36.46 -34.18
CA PRO A 201 68.15 36.02 -35.23
C PRO A 201 67.45 35.31 -36.39
N CYS A 202 66.27 34.71 -36.15
CA CYS A 202 65.50 34.02 -37.19
C CYS A 202 65.01 34.96 -38.30
N LEU A 203 64.72 36.23 -37.98
CA LEU A 203 64.33 37.25 -38.97
C LEU A 203 65.48 37.61 -39.93
N ARG A 204 66.72 37.40 -39.51
CA ARG A 204 67.95 37.60 -40.32
C ARG A 204 68.46 36.30 -40.97
N GLY A 205 67.80 35.16 -40.72
CA GLY A 205 68.21 33.84 -41.20
C GLY A 205 69.37 33.19 -40.42
N GLU A 206 69.75 33.77 -39.28
CA GLU A 206 70.84 33.32 -38.41
C GLU A 206 70.33 32.30 -37.36
N LYS A 207 71.21 31.41 -36.88
CA LYS A 207 70.88 30.47 -35.80
C LYS A 207 70.82 31.21 -34.45
N ASP A 208 70.08 30.65 -33.50
CA ASP A 208 70.07 31.11 -32.11
C ASP A 208 71.49 31.04 -31.50
N PRO A 209 71.83 31.97 -30.57
CA PRO A 209 73.13 31.97 -29.91
C PRO A 209 73.32 30.71 -29.05
N LYS A 210 74.56 30.43 -28.60
CA LYS A 210 74.88 29.20 -27.83
C LYS A 210 74.05 29.03 -26.53
N GLY A 211 73.46 30.12 -26.00
CA GLY A 211 72.56 30.11 -24.84
C GLY A 211 71.06 30.09 -25.18
N GLY A 212 70.67 29.97 -26.46
CA GLY A 212 69.29 30.04 -26.92
C GLY A 212 68.75 31.47 -27.06
N PHE A 213 67.63 31.63 -27.78
CA PHE A 213 66.85 32.87 -27.82
C PHE A 213 65.45 32.55 -27.29
N ASP A 214 65.15 33.05 -26.09
CA ASP A 214 63.90 32.75 -25.39
C ASP A 214 62.83 33.82 -25.68
N ILE A 215 61.60 33.37 -25.93
CA ILE A 215 60.43 34.22 -26.14
C ILE A 215 59.39 33.84 -25.10
N LYS A 216 59.12 34.78 -24.18
CA LYS A 216 58.03 34.62 -23.23
C LYS A 216 56.68 34.85 -23.93
N VAL A 217 55.93 33.77 -24.12
CA VAL A 217 54.60 33.80 -24.73
C VAL A 217 53.53 34.11 -23.66
N PRO A 218 52.63 35.09 -23.87
CA PRO A 218 51.54 35.36 -22.94
C PRO A 218 50.58 34.17 -22.81
N ARG A 219 49.85 34.12 -21.69
CA ARG A 219 48.69 33.23 -21.50
C ARG A 219 47.44 34.08 -21.29
N ARG A 220 46.44 33.89 -22.15
CA ARG A 220 45.16 34.60 -22.09
C ARG A 220 44.00 33.62 -22.24
N ALA A 221 42.91 33.90 -21.55
CA ALA A 221 41.67 33.14 -21.60
C ALA A 221 40.76 33.58 -22.77
N VAL A 222 41.31 33.70 -23.98
CA VAL A 222 40.53 34.12 -25.17
C VAL A 222 40.96 33.38 -26.42
N GLY A 223 40.01 32.81 -27.15
CA GLY A 223 40.29 32.18 -28.45
C GLY A 223 40.55 33.20 -29.56
N PRO A 224 41.12 32.77 -30.70
CA PRO A 224 41.18 33.60 -31.89
C PRO A 224 39.78 33.91 -32.43
N SER A 225 39.64 35.01 -33.15
CA SER A 225 38.43 35.26 -33.95
C SER A 225 38.28 34.22 -35.06
N SER A 226 37.05 34.03 -35.56
CA SER A 226 36.75 33.08 -36.64
C SER A 226 37.57 33.36 -37.91
N THR A 227 37.79 34.63 -38.24
CA THR A 227 38.62 35.05 -39.39
C THR A 227 40.09 34.76 -39.17
N GLN A 228 40.63 35.03 -37.98
CA GLN A 228 42.03 34.69 -37.64
C GLN A 228 42.29 33.20 -37.78
N LEU A 229 41.44 32.36 -37.17
CA LEU A 229 41.60 30.91 -37.23
C LEU A 229 41.46 30.38 -38.65
N TYR A 230 40.47 30.88 -39.41
CA TYR A 230 40.28 30.52 -40.82
C TYR A 230 41.51 30.86 -41.67
N MET A 231 41.98 32.12 -41.61
CA MET A 231 43.13 32.60 -42.39
C MET A 231 44.40 31.82 -42.07
N VAL A 232 44.67 31.56 -40.79
CA VAL A 232 45.84 30.78 -40.36
C VAL A 232 45.77 29.36 -40.88
N ARG A 233 44.63 28.68 -40.70
CA ARG A 233 44.46 27.30 -41.17
C ARG A 233 44.61 27.20 -42.69
N THR A 234 43.96 28.07 -43.47
CA THR A 234 44.06 28.08 -44.93
C THR A 234 45.47 28.39 -45.43
N MET A 235 46.16 29.34 -44.79
CA MET A 235 47.56 29.63 -45.13
C MET A 235 48.48 28.44 -44.81
N LEU A 236 48.30 27.79 -43.64
CA LEU A 236 49.07 26.58 -43.29
C LEU A 236 48.77 25.40 -44.22
N GLU A 237 47.50 25.20 -44.59
CA GLU A 237 47.08 24.18 -45.56
C GLU A 237 47.78 24.36 -46.91
N SER A 238 47.90 25.61 -47.38
CA SER A 238 48.63 25.92 -48.63
C SER A 238 50.11 25.55 -48.58
N LEU A 239 50.73 25.54 -47.39
CA LEU A 239 52.13 25.17 -47.20
C LEU A 239 52.34 23.64 -47.26
N ILE A 240 51.33 22.86 -46.88
CA ILE A 240 51.39 21.39 -46.80
C ILE A 240 50.66 20.68 -47.94
N ALA A 241 49.95 21.39 -48.81
CA ALA A 241 49.19 20.83 -49.92
C ALA A 241 50.08 20.13 -50.98
N ASP A 242 49.69 18.93 -51.37
CA ASP A 242 50.39 18.11 -52.39
C ASP A 242 50.04 18.48 -53.83
N LYS A 243 48.95 19.23 -54.06
CA LYS A 243 48.49 19.64 -55.39
C LYS A 243 48.47 21.16 -55.52
N SER A 244 49.55 21.70 -56.09
CA SER A 244 49.55 23.02 -56.73
C SER A 244 49.68 22.83 -58.24
N GLY A 245 49.02 23.64 -59.08
CA GLY A 245 49.15 23.59 -60.55
C GLY A 245 50.56 23.88 -61.11
N SER A 246 51.59 23.97 -60.27
CA SER A 246 52.99 24.22 -60.61
C SER A 246 53.90 23.00 -60.38
N LYS A 247 54.97 22.85 -61.19
CA LYS A 247 55.98 21.75 -61.13
C LYS A 247 56.74 21.61 -59.79
N LYS A 248 56.64 22.58 -58.87
CA LYS A 248 57.20 22.50 -57.50
C LYS A 248 56.14 23.00 -56.51
N THR A 249 55.81 22.17 -55.52
CA THR A 249 54.88 22.52 -54.43
C THR A 249 55.62 23.28 -53.32
N LEU A 250 54.90 24.08 -52.52
CA LEU A 250 55.48 24.76 -51.35
C LEU A 250 55.98 23.74 -50.31
N ARG A 251 55.29 22.60 -50.19
CA ARG A 251 55.68 21.45 -49.36
C ARG A 251 57.09 20.95 -49.66
N SER A 252 57.46 20.84 -50.94
CA SER A 252 58.80 20.38 -51.36
C SER A 252 59.96 21.30 -50.92
N SER A 253 59.66 22.51 -50.45
CA SER A 253 60.65 23.49 -49.98
C SER A 253 60.76 23.56 -48.46
N LEU A 254 59.98 22.77 -47.72
CA LEU A 254 60.00 22.64 -46.26
C LEU A 254 60.69 21.34 -45.85
N ASP A 255 61.41 21.36 -44.73
CA ASP A 255 62.07 20.16 -44.18
C ASP A 255 61.02 19.27 -43.45
N GLY A 256 61.24 17.94 -43.44
CA GLY A 256 60.27 16.96 -42.91
C GLY A 256 59.71 17.25 -41.50
N PRO A 257 60.52 17.57 -40.48
CA PRO A 257 60.03 17.87 -39.13
C PRO A 257 59.11 19.09 -39.07
N ILE A 258 59.33 20.09 -39.93
CA ILE A 258 58.50 21.30 -40.01
C ILE A 258 57.13 20.96 -40.60
N VAL A 259 57.11 20.14 -41.64
CA VAL A 259 55.87 19.69 -42.26
C VAL A 259 55.01 18.93 -41.25
N LEU A 260 55.61 18.03 -40.46
CA LEU A 260 54.92 17.32 -39.39
C LEU A 260 54.35 18.26 -38.32
N ALA A 261 55.12 19.28 -37.90
CA ALA A 261 54.64 20.26 -36.92
C ALA A 261 53.45 21.09 -37.44
N ILE A 262 53.49 21.48 -38.72
CA ILE A 262 52.37 22.19 -39.37
C ILE A 262 51.15 21.27 -39.52
N GLU A 263 51.35 20.02 -39.95
CA GLU A 263 50.27 19.03 -40.07
C GLU A 263 49.61 18.73 -38.73
N GLU A 264 50.40 18.59 -37.67
CA GLU A 264 49.89 18.32 -36.32
C GLU A 264 49.05 19.49 -35.80
N PHE A 265 49.57 20.71 -35.89
CA PHE A 265 48.80 21.90 -35.50
C PHE A 265 47.54 22.08 -36.38
N HIS A 266 47.64 21.81 -37.67
CA HIS A 266 46.50 21.88 -38.59
C HIS A 266 45.43 20.82 -38.29
N LYS A 267 45.81 19.61 -37.86
CA LYS A 267 44.87 18.57 -37.43
C LYS A 267 44.20 18.94 -36.11
N GLN A 268 44.97 19.36 -35.10
CA GLN A 268 44.44 19.74 -33.79
C GLN A 268 43.49 20.95 -33.88
N SER A 269 43.86 21.98 -34.66
CA SER A 269 43.06 23.19 -34.80
C SER A 269 41.75 23.02 -35.58
N PHE A 270 41.45 21.83 -36.10
CA PHE A 270 40.18 21.52 -36.77
C PHE A 270 39.00 21.60 -35.79
N PHE A 271 39.19 21.13 -34.56
CA PHE A 271 38.13 21.11 -33.55
C PHE A 271 38.00 22.42 -32.78
N PHE A 272 38.90 23.39 -32.96
CA PHE A 272 38.91 24.62 -32.17
C PHE A 272 37.63 25.44 -32.31
N THR A 273 37.08 25.57 -33.53
CA THR A 273 35.80 26.27 -33.72
C THR A 273 34.65 25.61 -32.96
N HIS A 274 34.59 24.27 -32.99
CA HIS A 274 33.55 23.51 -32.30
C HIS A 274 33.67 23.63 -30.78
N LEU A 275 34.90 23.59 -30.24
CA LEU A 275 35.16 23.69 -28.81
C LEU A 275 34.96 25.13 -28.29
N LEU A 276 35.31 26.16 -29.07
CA LEU A 276 35.00 27.55 -28.71
C LEU A 276 33.49 27.81 -28.64
N ASN A 277 32.71 27.07 -29.42
CA ASN A 277 31.24 27.08 -29.45
C ASN A 277 30.64 25.82 -28.80
N ILE A 278 31.20 25.39 -27.66
CA ILE A 278 30.86 24.11 -27.02
C ILE A 278 29.36 23.95 -26.74
N SER A 279 28.64 25.02 -26.40
CA SER A 279 27.20 24.96 -26.12
C SER A 279 26.39 24.52 -27.35
N GLU A 280 26.70 25.09 -28.52
CA GLU A 280 26.05 24.72 -29.78
C GLU A 280 26.51 23.34 -30.26
N ALA A 281 27.81 23.04 -30.16
CA ALA A 281 28.36 21.74 -30.52
C ALA A 281 27.74 20.61 -29.68
N LEU A 282 27.53 20.85 -28.37
CA LEU A 282 26.91 19.90 -27.46
C LEU A 282 25.47 19.59 -27.86
N GLN A 283 24.67 20.60 -28.24
CA GLN A 283 23.31 20.39 -28.73
C GLN A 283 23.31 19.58 -30.03
N GLN A 284 24.20 19.89 -30.97
CA GLN A 284 24.30 19.18 -32.25
C GLN A 284 24.74 17.71 -32.08
N CYS A 285 25.65 17.43 -31.14
CA CYS A 285 26.10 16.07 -30.84
C CYS A 285 25.03 15.20 -30.15
N CYS A 286 23.98 15.81 -29.59
CA CYS A 286 22.90 15.15 -28.86
C CYS A 286 21.55 15.25 -29.57
N ASP A 287 21.50 15.64 -30.85
CA ASP A 287 20.24 15.84 -31.57
C ASP A 287 19.57 14.51 -31.91
N LEU A 288 18.43 14.25 -31.26
CA LEU A 288 17.57 13.08 -31.49
C LEU A 288 16.17 13.50 -31.97
N SER A 289 16.00 14.75 -32.40
CA SER A 289 14.71 15.37 -32.78
C SER A 289 14.00 14.67 -33.94
N GLN A 290 14.75 13.98 -34.81
CA GLN A 290 14.26 13.37 -36.04
C GLN A 290 13.43 12.09 -35.82
N LEU A 291 13.42 11.53 -34.60
CA LEU A 291 12.68 10.31 -34.30
C LEU A 291 11.15 10.45 -34.39
N TRP A 292 10.63 11.68 -34.26
CA TRP A 292 9.19 11.95 -34.33
C TRP A 292 8.70 12.32 -35.74
N PHE A 293 9.51 13.07 -36.50
CA PHE A 293 9.09 13.61 -37.80
C PHE A 293 8.90 12.52 -38.85
N ARG A 294 7.79 12.59 -39.59
CA ARG A 294 7.36 11.52 -40.51
C ARG A 294 6.66 12.02 -41.78
N GLU A 295 6.89 13.27 -42.16
CA GLU A 295 6.31 13.93 -43.35
C GLU A 295 6.52 13.12 -44.64
N PHE A 296 7.70 12.51 -44.81
CA PHE A 296 7.99 11.66 -45.97
C PHE A 296 7.01 10.48 -46.09
N PHE A 297 6.74 9.79 -44.98
CA PHE A 297 5.81 8.67 -44.98
C PHE A 297 4.36 9.12 -45.08
N LEU A 298 4.00 10.30 -44.55
CA LEU A 298 2.67 10.88 -44.72
C LEU A 298 2.38 11.17 -46.20
N GLU A 299 3.34 11.76 -46.92
CA GLU A 299 3.24 12.01 -48.36
C GLU A 299 3.03 10.70 -49.15
N LEU A 300 3.75 9.64 -48.80
CA LEU A 300 3.59 8.32 -49.42
C LEU A 300 2.20 7.69 -49.22
N THR A 301 1.43 8.15 -48.23
CA THR A 301 0.05 7.69 -48.05
C THR A 301 -0.94 8.29 -49.05
N MET A 302 -0.51 9.24 -49.88
CA MET A 302 -1.33 9.91 -50.92
C MET A 302 -2.65 10.46 -50.36
N GLY A 303 -2.59 11.12 -49.20
CA GLY A 303 -3.75 11.72 -48.53
C GLY A 303 -4.64 10.74 -47.75
N ARG A 304 -4.29 9.45 -47.67
CA ARG A 304 -5.01 8.47 -46.86
C ARG A 304 -4.88 8.72 -45.36
N ARG A 305 -3.72 9.22 -44.91
CA ARG A 305 -3.46 9.58 -43.53
C ARG A 305 -3.14 11.07 -43.45
N ILE A 306 -3.83 11.79 -42.57
CA ILE A 306 -3.46 13.16 -42.21
C ILE A 306 -2.38 13.19 -41.13
N GLN A 307 -2.37 12.18 -40.26
CA GLN A 307 -1.31 11.91 -39.28
C GLN A 307 -1.34 10.42 -38.89
N PHE A 308 -0.24 9.88 -38.39
CA PHE A 308 -0.16 8.52 -37.87
C PHE A 308 -0.55 8.45 -36.38
N PRO A 309 -1.13 7.32 -35.91
CA PRO A 309 -1.46 7.14 -34.50
C PRO A 309 -0.21 7.02 -33.61
N ILE A 310 -0.40 7.23 -32.30
CA ILE A 310 0.69 7.25 -31.31
C ILE A 310 1.45 5.91 -31.22
N GLU A 311 0.79 4.80 -31.53
CA GLU A 311 1.41 3.46 -31.55
C GLU A 311 2.45 3.28 -32.66
N MET A 312 2.54 4.23 -33.60
CA MET A 312 3.56 4.32 -34.65
C MET A 312 4.58 5.43 -34.39
N SER A 313 4.44 6.16 -33.28
CA SER A 313 5.36 7.25 -32.91
C SER A 313 6.51 6.71 -32.08
N MET A 314 7.76 6.94 -32.50
CA MET A 314 8.93 6.37 -31.83
C MET A 314 9.06 6.79 -30.35
N PRO A 315 8.90 8.07 -29.97
CA PRO A 315 8.94 8.46 -28.56
C PRO A 315 7.91 7.70 -27.71
N TRP A 316 6.69 7.50 -28.22
CA TRP A 316 5.66 6.75 -27.51
C TRP A 316 5.91 5.24 -27.50
N ILE A 317 6.32 4.64 -28.62
CA ILE A 317 6.65 3.20 -28.69
C ILE A 317 7.68 2.83 -27.62
N LEU A 318 8.72 3.65 -27.46
CA LEU A 318 9.77 3.43 -26.47
C LEU A 318 9.27 3.63 -25.02
N THR A 319 8.48 4.68 -24.80
CA THR A 319 7.91 5.00 -23.47
C THR A 319 6.91 3.94 -23.03
N ASP A 320 5.93 3.62 -23.88
CA ASP A 320 4.83 2.71 -23.59
C ASP A 320 5.33 1.28 -23.37
N HIS A 321 6.37 0.86 -24.10
CA HIS A 321 6.97 -0.46 -23.91
C HIS A 321 7.50 -0.68 -22.49
N ILE A 322 8.10 0.34 -21.87
CA ILE A 322 8.54 0.26 -20.46
C ILE A 322 7.35 0.18 -19.51
N LEU A 323 6.30 0.97 -19.76
CA LEU A 323 5.09 0.98 -18.93
C LEU A 323 4.31 -0.34 -19.01
N GLU A 324 4.26 -0.97 -20.19
CA GLU A 324 3.51 -2.20 -20.44
C GLU A 324 4.24 -3.43 -19.88
N THR A 325 5.56 -3.51 -20.11
CA THR A 325 6.41 -4.61 -19.59
C THR A 325 6.68 -4.49 -18.10
N LYS A 326 6.61 -3.27 -17.54
CA LYS A 326 6.89 -2.96 -16.13
C LYS A 326 8.30 -3.35 -15.71
N GLU A 327 9.24 -3.28 -16.66
CA GLU A 327 10.60 -3.77 -16.51
C GLU A 327 11.35 -2.99 -15.41
N PRO A 328 11.75 -3.65 -14.29
CA PRO A 328 12.38 -3.00 -13.16
C PRO A 328 13.67 -2.24 -13.48
N SER A 329 14.47 -2.78 -14.42
CA SER A 329 15.75 -2.18 -14.81
C SER A 329 15.57 -0.90 -15.64
N MET A 330 14.42 -0.76 -16.32
CA MET A 330 14.15 0.31 -17.27
C MET A 330 13.30 1.45 -16.69
N MET A 331 12.67 1.23 -15.54
CA MET A 331 11.72 2.18 -14.94
C MET A 331 12.35 3.55 -14.62
N GLU A 332 13.63 3.59 -14.25
CA GLU A 332 14.35 4.85 -13.99
C GLU A 332 14.65 5.65 -15.27
N TYR A 333 14.53 5.01 -16.44
CA TYR A 333 14.85 5.59 -17.73
C TYR A 333 13.64 6.13 -18.50
N VAL A 334 12.41 5.84 -18.06
CA VAL A 334 11.17 6.12 -18.82
C VAL A 334 10.92 7.61 -19.14
N LEU A 335 11.54 8.53 -18.41
CA LEU A 335 11.42 9.97 -18.66
C LEU A 335 12.30 10.46 -19.82
N TYR A 336 13.40 9.77 -20.14
CA TYR A 336 14.30 10.20 -21.21
C TYR A 336 13.68 10.04 -22.62
N PRO A 337 12.92 8.98 -22.92
CA PRO A 337 12.14 8.89 -24.15
C PRO A 337 11.06 9.96 -24.27
N LEU A 338 10.41 10.36 -23.16
CA LEU A 338 9.46 11.48 -23.17
C LEU A 338 10.15 12.81 -23.48
N ASP A 339 11.41 12.98 -23.08
CA ASP A 339 12.21 14.17 -23.37
C ASP A 339 12.54 14.30 -24.87
N LEU A 340 12.36 13.25 -25.69
CA LEU A 340 12.50 13.35 -27.15
C LEU A 340 11.48 14.32 -27.76
N TYR A 341 10.29 14.45 -27.15
CA TYR A 341 9.30 15.44 -27.59
C TYR A 341 9.80 16.87 -27.42
N ASN A 342 10.66 17.14 -26.42
CA ASN A 342 11.29 18.46 -26.27
C ASN A 342 12.25 18.74 -27.43
N ASP A 343 13.04 17.75 -27.84
CA ASP A 343 13.97 17.88 -28.98
C ASP A 343 13.19 18.16 -30.28
N SER A 344 12.16 17.37 -30.57
CA SER A 344 11.31 17.56 -31.76
C SER A 344 10.57 18.89 -31.74
N ALA A 345 10.02 19.31 -30.59
CA ALA A 345 9.33 20.59 -30.47
C ALA A 345 10.27 21.79 -30.66
N TYR A 346 11.45 21.75 -30.04
CA TYR A 346 12.46 22.78 -30.23
C TYR A 346 12.91 22.88 -31.70
N TYR A 347 13.09 21.73 -32.36
CA TYR A 347 13.46 21.67 -33.77
C TYR A 347 12.35 22.23 -34.68
N ALA A 348 11.08 21.88 -34.43
CA ALA A 348 9.93 22.38 -35.16
C ALA A 348 9.83 23.92 -35.09
N LEU A 349 10.06 24.49 -33.89
CA LEU A 349 9.97 25.93 -33.66
C LEU A 349 11.17 26.71 -34.22
N THR A 350 12.39 26.21 -34.05
CA THR A 350 13.62 26.97 -34.36
C THR A 350 14.19 26.69 -35.75
N LYS A 351 14.13 25.43 -36.22
CA LYS A 351 14.70 25.00 -37.51
C LYS A 351 13.64 24.98 -38.60
N PHE A 352 12.56 24.21 -38.44
CA PHE A 352 11.49 24.15 -39.44
C PHE A 352 10.65 25.43 -39.48
N LYS A 353 10.47 26.08 -38.33
CA LYS A 353 9.67 27.31 -38.15
C LYS A 353 8.25 27.09 -38.69
N LYS A 354 7.58 26.04 -38.20
CA LYS A 354 6.19 25.67 -38.58
C LYS A 354 5.36 25.44 -37.33
N GLN A 355 4.21 26.12 -37.26
CA GLN A 355 3.29 26.04 -36.12
C GLN A 355 2.59 24.69 -36.07
N PHE A 356 2.02 24.22 -37.19
CA PHE A 356 1.25 22.97 -37.22
C PHE A 356 2.05 21.75 -36.71
N LEU A 357 3.36 21.68 -36.99
CA LEU A 357 4.24 20.62 -36.46
C LEU A 357 4.32 20.67 -34.93
N TYR A 358 4.40 21.86 -34.34
CA TYR A 358 4.37 22.01 -32.89
C TYR A 358 3.00 21.67 -32.31
N ASP A 359 1.92 22.11 -32.96
CA ASP A 359 0.54 21.83 -32.52
C ASP A 359 0.27 20.31 -32.49
N GLU A 360 0.77 19.57 -33.48
CA GLU A 360 0.68 18.12 -33.52
C GLU A 360 1.52 17.42 -32.44
N ILE A 361 2.76 17.88 -32.21
CA ILE A 361 3.61 17.36 -31.11
C ILE A 361 2.94 17.61 -29.77
N GLU A 362 2.39 18.81 -29.56
CA GLU A 362 1.71 19.19 -28.33
C GLU A 362 0.46 18.34 -28.07
N ALA A 363 -0.35 18.12 -29.10
CA ALA A 363 -1.52 17.24 -29.01
C ALA A 363 -1.14 15.80 -28.71
N GLU A 364 -0.08 15.27 -29.34
CA GLU A 364 0.43 13.93 -29.10
C GLU A 364 0.97 13.77 -27.67
N VAL A 365 1.74 14.75 -27.18
CA VAL A 365 2.25 14.76 -25.80
C VAL A 365 1.11 14.79 -24.79
N ASN A 366 0.07 15.59 -25.02
CA ASN A 366 -1.05 15.68 -24.09
C ASN A 366 -1.74 14.32 -23.90
N LEU A 367 -2.01 13.61 -25.01
CA LEU A 367 -2.60 12.27 -24.97
C LEU A 367 -1.66 11.22 -24.35
N CYS A 368 -0.39 11.19 -24.78
CA CYS A 368 0.61 10.25 -24.29
C CYS A 368 0.90 10.45 -22.80
N PHE A 369 0.97 11.69 -22.34
CA PHE A 369 1.25 12.01 -20.94
C PHE A 369 0.08 11.62 -20.03
N ASP A 370 -1.17 11.80 -20.45
CA ASP A 370 -2.32 11.31 -19.71
C ASP A 370 -2.30 9.77 -19.55
N GLN A 371 -1.96 9.06 -20.62
CA GLN A 371 -1.79 7.60 -20.58
C GLN A 371 -0.59 7.19 -19.71
N PHE A 372 0.52 7.92 -19.79
CA PHE A 372 1.71 7.72 -18.97
C PHE A 372 1.36 7.80 -17.49
N VAL A 373 0.70 8.88 -17.05
CA VAL A 373 0.30 9.07 -15.65
C VAL A 373 -0.71 8.00 -15.21
N TYR A 374 -1.66 7.61 -16.07
CA TYR A 374 -2.61 6.54 -15.77
C TYR A 374 -1.91 5.19 -15.55
N LYS A 375 -1.14 4.72 -16.55
CA LYS A 375 -0.44 3.42 -16.49
C LYS A 375 0.57 3.38 -15.34
N LEU A 376 1.29 4.48 -15.11
CA LEU A 376 2.27 4.60 -14.03
C LEU A 376 1.62 4.57 -12.65
N ALA A 377 0.54 5.32 -12.42
CA ALA A 377 -0.13 5.31 -11.12
C ALA A 377 -0.79 3.94 -10.82
N ASP A 378 -1.42 3.30 -11.82
CA ASP A 378 -2.07 2.00 -11.66
C ASP A 378 -1.05 0.90 -11.30
N GLN A 379 0.09 0.85 -12.00
CA GLN A 379 1.14 -0.14 -11.69
C GLN A 379 1.83 0.12 -10.34
N ILE A 380 2.03 1.38 -9.95
CA ILE A 380 2.61 1.74 -8.64
C ILE A 380 1.68 1.29 -7.52
N PHE A 381 0.38 1.59 -7.61
CA PHE A 381 -0.59 1.17 -6.61
C PHE A 381 -0.66 -0.35 -6.50
N ALA A 382 -0.75 -1.05 -7.65
CA ALA A 382 -0.76 -2.51 -7.69
C ALA A 382 0.50 -3.14 -7.08
N TYR A 383 1.67 -2.55 -7.35
CA TYR A 383 2.95 -2.99 -6.78
C TYR A 383 2.97 -2.89 -5.26
N TYR A 384 2.66 -1.71 -4.69
CA TYR A 384 2.69 -1.52 -3.24
C TYR A 384 1.56 -2.29 -2.53
N LYS A 385 0.41 -2.51 -3.17
CA LYS A 385 -0.63 -3.41 -2.65
C LYS A 385 -0.15 -4.85 -2.60
N ALA A 386 0.40 -5.38 -3.69
CA ALA A 386 0.91 -6.76 -3.75
C ALA A 386 2.07 -6.97 -2.76
N MET A 387 2.90 -5.94 -2.55
CA MET A 387 3.94 -5.93 -1.52
C MET A 387 3.33 -6.03 -0.12
N ALA A 388 2.36 -5.18 0.23
CA ALA A 388 1.69 -5.23 1.52
C ALA A 388 1.04 -6.60 1.78
N GLY A 389 0.29 -7.12 0.81
CA GLY A 389 -0.33 -8.44 0.89
C GLY A 389 0.69 -9.57 1.02
N SER A 390 1.88 -9.44 0.43
CA SER A 390 2.93 -10.46 0.56
C SER A 390 3.70 -10.38 1.87
N VAL A 391 3.88 -9.18 2.44
CA VAL A 391 4.56 -8.96 3.73
C VAL A 391 3.73 -9.50 4.90
N LEU A 392 2.40 -9.31 4.85
CA LEU A 392 1.49 -9.75 5.90
C LEU A 392 1.05 -11.22 5.77
N LEU A 393 1.32 -11.87 4.64
CA LEU A 393 0.96 -13.26 4.45
C LEU A 393 1.79 -14.16 5.38
N ASP A 394 1.13 -15.07 6.07
CA ASP A 394 1.79 -15.94 7.04
C ASP A 394 2.94 -16.74 6.41
N LYS A 395 4.11 -16.67 7.06
CA LYS A 395 5.36 -17.27 6.54
C LYS A 395 5.30 -18.78 6.57
N ARG A 396 4.64 -19.37 7.58
CA ARG A 396 4.48 -20.82 7.70
C ARG A 396 3.54 -21.35 6.62
N PHE A 397 2.41 -20.68 6.39
CA PHE A 397 1.49 -21.00 5.30
C PHE A 397 2.20 -20.99 3.94
N ARG A 398 3.00 -19.95 3.63
CA ARG A 398 3.83 -19.91 2.41
C ARG A 398 4.78 -21.10 2.30
N ALA A 399 5.43 -21.50 3.39
CA ALA A 399 6.34 -22.65 3.40
C ALA A 399 5.60 -23.97 3.19
N GLU A 400 4.44 -24.15 3.81
CA GLU A 400 3.58 -25.34 3.63
C GLU A 400 3.07 -25.43 2.19
N CYS A 401 2.54 -24.34 1.61
CA CYS A 401 2.14 -24.31 0.19
C CYS A 401 3.27 -24.75 -0.75
N LYS A 402 4.50 -24.27 -0.50
CA LYS A 402 5.68 -24.67 -1.27
C LYS A 402 5.96 -26.17 -1.17
N ASN A 403 5.79 -26.77 0.01
CA ASN A 403 5.94 -28.21 0.21
C ASN A 403 4.89 -29.03 -0.56
N TYR A 404 3.69 -28.48 -0.74
CA TYR A 404 2.62 -29.06 -1.57
C TYR A 404 2.76 -28.73 -3.07
N GLY A 405 3.86 -28.10 -3.50
CA GLY A 405 4.09 -27.73 -4.90
C GLY A 405 3.37 -26.45 -5.36
N VAL A 406 2.68 -25.73 -4.47
CA VAL A 406 2.00 -24.47 -4.76
C VAL A 406 2.91 -23.30 -4.36
N ILE A 407 3.58 -22.69 -5.33
CA ILE A 407 4.45 -21.54 -5.09
C ILE A 407 3.63 -20.26 -5.18
N ILE A 408 3.50 -19.55 -4.06
CA ILE A 408 2.96 -18.17 -4.04
C ILE A 408 4.14 -17.24 -4.35
N PRO A 409 4.21 -16.59 -5.52
CA PRO A 409 5.36 -15.75 -5.85
C PRO A 409 5.41 -14.52 -4.93
N TYR A 410 6.62 -14.03 -4.69
CA TYR A 410 6.80 -12.66 -4.20
C TYR A 410 6.68 -11.69 -5.38
N PRO A 411 6.13 -10.48 -5.18
CA PRO A 411 6.12 -9.47 -6.23
C PRO A 411 7.59 -9.13 -6.60
N PRO A 412 7.94 -9.07 -7.89
CA PRO A 412 9.29 -8.70 -8.32
C PRO A 412 9.58 -7.28 -7.88
N SER A 413 10.79 -7.03 -7.36
CA SER A 413 11.19 -5.69 -6.95
C SER A 413 11.19 -4.73 -8.14
N ASN A 414 10.81 -3.47 -7.91
CA ASN A 414 10.73 -2.45 -8.97
C ASN A 414 11.27 -1.10 -8.45
N ARG A 415 11.56 -0.18 -9.37
CA ARG A 415 12.31 1.07 -9.13
C ARG A 415 11.47 2.31 -9.42
N TYR A 416 10.31 2.43 -8.77
CA TYR A 416 9.43 3.60 -8.93
C TYR A 416 9.85 4.84 -8.12
N GLU A 417 10.79 4.71 -7.19
CA GLU A 417 11.13 5.78 -6.25
C GLU A 417 11.64 7.05 -6.91
N THR A 418 12.43 6.94 -7.98
CA THR A 418 12.97 8.08 -8.73
C THR A 418 11.87 8.86 -9.43
N LEU A 419 10.88 8.16 -10.00
CA LEU A 419 9.70 8.75 -10.63
C LEU A 419 8.80 9.45 -9.60
N LEU A 420 8.57 8.81 -8.45
CA LEU A 420 7.81 9.40 -7.35
C LEU A 420 8.48 10.63 -6.74
N LYS A 421 9.81 10.80 -6.89
CA LYS A 421 10.52 11.99 -6.42
C LYS A 421 10.43 13.17 -7.39
N GLN A 422 9.98 12.98 -8.63
CA GLN A 422 9.92 14.07 -9.62
C GLN A 422 8.85 15.10 -9.23
N ARG A 423 9.28 16.35 -9.04
CA ARG A 423 8.41 17.51 -8.71
C ARG A 423 8.28 18.52 -9.85
N HIS A 424 9.16 18.46 -10.86
CA HIS A 424 9.26 19.47 -11.92
C HIS A 424 9.83 18.89 -13.22
N VAL A 425 9.10 17.95 -13.84
CA VAL A 425 9.45 17.41 -15.15
C VAL A 425 9.28 18.52 -16.20
N GLN A 426 10.35 18.85 -16.92
CA GLN A 426 10.32 19.88 -17.96
C GLN A 426 9.86 19.24 -19.28
N LEU A 427 8.67 19.62 -19.75
CA LEU A 427 8.10 19.07 -20.99
C LEU A 427 7.34 20.15 -21.75
N LEU A 428 7.72 20.39 -23.00
CA LEU A 428 7.20 21.43 -23.89
C LEU A 428 7.15 22.82 -23.25
N GLY A 429 8.14 23.16 -22.41
CA GLY A 429 8.22 24.41 -21.65
C GLY A 429 7.38 24.46 -20.38
N ARG A 430 6.63 23.40 -20.05
CA ARG A 430 5.90 23.27 -18.78
C ARG A 430 6.79 22.63 -17.73
N SER A 431 6.56 23.02 -16.47
CA SER A 431 7.11 22.34 -15.30
C SER A 431 6.01 21.50 -14.64
N ILE A 432 6.03 20.19 -14.86
CA ILE A 432 4.97 19.26 -14.42
C ILE A 432 5.36 18.59 -13.09
N ASP A 433 4.49 18.68 -12.09
CA ASP A 433 4.63 17.94 -10.83
C ASP A 433 4.06 16.52 -10.98
N LEU A 434 4.91 15.59 -11.38
CA LEU A 434 4.53 14.19 -11.58
C LEU A 434 4.10 13.53 -10.26
N ASN A 435 4.76 13.84 -9.13
CA ASN A 435 4.37 13.30 -7.83
C ASN A 435 2.94 13.69 -7.47
N ARG A 436 2.56 14.95 -7.68
CA ARG A 436 1.19 15.42 -7.42
C ARG A 436 0.16 14.66 -8.25
N LEU A 437 0.40 14.49 -9.55
CA LEU A 437 -0.53 13.79 -10.44
C LEU A 437 -0.69 12.31 -10.08
N ILE A 438 0.42 11.64 -9.74
CA ILE A 438 0.39 10.26 -9.25
C ILE A 438 -0.36 10.17 -7.93
N THR A 439 -0.10 11.09 -6.99
CA THR A 439 -0.75 11.13 -5.67
C THR A 439 -2.26 11.24 -5.78
N GLN A 440 -2.77 12.09 -6.69
CA GLN A 440 -4.21 12.22 -6.92
C GLN A 440 -4.86 10.89 -7.33
N ARG A 441 -4.24 10.17 -8.28
CA ARG A 441 -4.74 8.87 -8.75
C ARG A 441 -4.63 7.78 -7.69
N ILE A 442 -3.51 7.75 -6.96
CA ILE A 442 -3.28 6.77 -5.88
C ILE A 442 -4.22 7.02 -4.71
N SER A 443 -4.50 8.28 -4.36
CA SER A 443 -5.50 8.62 -3.34
C SER A 443 -6.87 8.07 -3.73
N ALA A 444 -7.33 8.31 -4.96
CA ALA A 444 -8.57 7.74 -5.47
C ALA A 444 -8.58 6.19 -5.47
N ALA A 445 -7.45 5.56 -5.80
CA ALA A 445 -7.32 4.10 -5.75
C ALA A 445 -7.38 3.55 -4.32
N MET A 446 -6.80 4.24 -3.34
CA MET A 446 -6.90 3.91 -1.91
C MET A 446 -8.34 4.02 -1.42
N TYR A 447 -9.05 5.11 -1.72
CA TYR A 447 -10.47 5.27 -1.41
C TYR A 447 -11.30 4.13 -1.99
N LYS A 448 -11.10 3.82 -3.27
CA LYS A 448 -11.76 2.71 -3.94
C LYS A 448 -11.44 1.37 -3.25
N SER A 449 -10.20 1.12 -2.85
CA SER A 449 -9.85 -0.10 -2.11
C SER A 449 -10.55 -0.23 -0.77
N LEU A 450 -10.72 0.86 -0.03
CA LEU A 450 -11.42 0.87 1.25
C LEU A 450 -12.93 0.67 1.05
N ASP A 451 -13.52 1.39 0.10
CA ASP A 451 -14.92 1.25 -0.25
C ASP A 451 -15.26 -0.18 -0.69
N GLN A 452 -14.42 -0.80 -1.52
CA GLN A 452 -14.63 -2.18 -1.96
C GLN A 452 -14.47 -3.21 -0.83
N ALA A 453 -13.59 -2.96 0.16
CA ALA A 453 -13.48 -3.81 1.33
C ALA A 453 -14.78 -3.79 2.16
N ILE A 454 -15.34 -2.59 2.39
CA ILE A 454 -16.58 -2.41 3.16
C ILE A 454 -17.79 -2.95 2.40
N SER A 455 -17.91 -2.62 1.11
CA SER A 455 -19.01 -3.10 0.25
C SER A 455 -19.03 -4.62 0.14
N ARG A 456 -17.86 -5.26 0.18
CA ARG A 456 -17.77 -6.71 0.23
C ARG A 456 -18.27 -7.28 1.56
N PHE A 457 -17.98 -6.63 2.68
CA PHE A 457 -18.55 -7.03 3.97
C PHE A 457 -20.08 -6.90 3.98
N GLU A 458 -20.63 -5.82 3.42
CA GLU A 458 -22.09 -5.62 3.30
C GLU A 458 -22.79 -6.70 2.45
N SER A 459 -22.07 -7.34 1.54
CA SER A 459 -22.59 -8.47 0.74
C SER A 459 -22.51 -9.84 1.42
N GLU A 460 -21.91 -9.92 2.61
CA GLU A 460 -21.59 -11.17 3.28
C GLU A 460 -22.13 -11.20 4.73
N ASP A 461 -22.13 -12.38 5.35
CA ASP A 461 -22.60 -12.57 6.72
C ASP A 461 -21.60 -12.05 7.77
N LEU A 462 -22.02 -12.02 9.05
CA LEU A 462 -21.20 -11.52 10.16
C LEU A 462 -19.84 -12.22 10.29
N THR A 463 -19.70 -13.47 9.83
CA THR A 463 -18.45 -14.24 9.97
C THR A 463 -17.32 -13.68 9.10
N SER A 464 -17.67 -12.97 8.03
CA SER A 464 -16.73 -12.33 7.10
C SER A 464 -16.02 -11.10 7.70
N ILE A 465 -16.42 -10.63 8.88
CA ILE A 465 -15.82 -9.44 9.51
C ILE A 465 -14.32 -9.61 9.79
N VAL A 466 -13.86 -10.85 10.04
CA VAL A 466 -12.43 -11.16 10.22
C VAL A 466 -11.67 -10.95 8.91
N GLU A 467 -12.26 -11.32 7.77
CA GLU A 467 -11.69 -11.07 6.45
C GLU A 467 -11.58 -9.57 6.17
N LEU A 468 -12.60 -8.79 6.57
CA LEU A 468 -12.61 -7.33 6.47
C LEU A 468 -11.46 -6.69 7.26
N GLU A 469 -11.28 -7.05 8.55
CA GLU A 469 -10.22 -6.47 9.40
C GLU A 469 -8.84 -6.62 8.76
N TRP A 470 -8.54 -7.82 8.25
CA TRP A 470 -7.25 -8.07 7.62
C TRP A 470 -7.10 -7.38 6.27
N LEU A 471 -8.17 -7.25 5.49
CA LEU A 471 -8.14 -6.48 4.26
C LEU A 471 -7.89 -4.98 4.55
N LEU A 472 -8.49 -4.45 5.62
CA LEU A 472 -8.21 -3.10 6.13
C LEU A 472 -6.76 -2.95 6.62
N GLU A 473 -6.19 -3.96 7.27
CA GLU A 473 -4.78 -3.92 7.70
C GLU A 473 -3.81 -3.97 6.51
N ILE A 474 -4.14 -4.70 5.44
CA ILE A 474 -3.38 -4.64 4.18
C ILE A 474 -3.47 -3.25 3.57
N ASN A 475 -4.66 -2.65 3.52
CA ASN A 475 -4.84 -1.27 3.06
C ASN A 475 -4.02 -0.29 3.92
N ARG A 476 -3.99 -0.47 5.24
CA ARG A 476 -3.20 0.35 6.17
C ARG A 476 -1.69 0.23 5.89
N LEU A 477 -1.19 -0.98 5.63
CA LEU A 477 0.20 -1.18 5.25
C LEU A 477 0.50 -0.60 3.87
N THR A 478 -0.40 -0.75 2.88
CA THR A 478 -0.26 -0.12 1.56
C THR A 478 -0.17 1.41 1.68
N HIS A 479 -1.05 2.03 2.47
CA HIS A 479 -1.00 3.46 2.78
C HIS A 479 0.34 3.86 3.39
N ARG A 480 0.83 3.11 4.39
CA ARG A 480 2.13 3.37 5.05
C ARG A 480 3.31 3.27 4.09
N LEU A 481 3.28 2.31 3.16
CA LEU A 481 4.33 2.16 2.14
C LEU A 481 4.32 3.32 1.15
N LEU A 482 3.13 3.74 0.70
CA LEU A 482 2.97 4.86 -0.23
C LEU A 482 3.36 6.20 0.41
N CYS A 483 2.98 6.44 1.67
CA CYS A 483 3.29 7.66 2.40
C CYS A 483 4.80 7.93 2.59
N LYS A 484 5.68 6.95 2.32
CA LYS A 484 7.13 7.18 2.30
C LYS A 484 7.58 8.06 1.13
N HIS A 485 6.78 8.13 0.06
CA HIS A 485 7.16 8.79 -1.19
C HIS A 485 6.19 9.91 -1.60
N MET A 486 4.97 9.91 -1.06
CA MET A 486 3.93 10.88 -1.39
C MET A 486 3.12 11.30 -0.15
N THR A 487 2.35 12.37 -0.27
CA THR A 487 1.51 12.88 0.82
C THR A 487 0.06 12.49 0.56
N LEU A 488 -0.43 11.49 1.29
CA LEU A 488 -1.84 11.10 1.30
C LEU A 488 -2.51 11.63 2.56
N ASP A 489 -3.84 11.71 2.53
CA ASP A 489 -4.65 11.95 3.71
C ASP A 489 -4.38 10.87 4.77
N SER A 490 -4.68 11.15 6.04
CA SER A 490 -4.46 10.16 7.09
C SER A 490 -5.32 8.92 6.83
N PHE A 491 -4.78 7.73 7.10
CA PHE A 491 -5.51 6.48 6.87
C PHE A 491 -6.86 6.48 7.59
N ASP A 492 -6.92 7.02 8.81
CA ASP A 492 -8.16 7.11 9.58
C ASP A 492 -9.19 8.04 8.92
N ALA A 493 -8.77 9.17 8.34
CA ALA A 493 -9.68 10.03 7.59
C ALA A 493 -10.24 9.32 6.35
N MET A 494 -9.38 8.68 5.55
CA MET A 494 -9.81 7.93 4.36
C MET A 494 -10.75 6.77 4.73
N PHE A 495 -10.45 6.05 5.81
CA PHE A 495 -11.28 4.96 6.31
C PHE A 495 -12.64 5.45 6.81
N ARG A 496 -12.68 6.51 7.63
CA ARG A 496 -13.95 7.08 8.11
C ARG A 496 -14.81 7.58 6.96
N GLU A 497 -14.21 8.21 5.96
CA GLU A 497 -14.94 8.67 4.78
C GLU A 497 -15.52 7.49 3.99
N ALA A 498 -14.73 6.45 3.68
CA ALA A 498 -15.24 5.26 2.99
C ALA A 498 -16.32 4.50 3.81
N ASN A 499 -16.20 4.53 5.14
CA ASN A 499 -17.17 3.97 6.08
C ASN A 499 -18.38 4.90 6.33
N HIS A 500 -18.47 6.06 5.66
CA HIS A 500 -19.48 7.10 5.88
C HIS A 500 -19.61 7.56 7.34
N ASN A 501 -18.51 7.53 8.11
CA ASN A 501 -18.44 7.84 9.54
C ASN A 501 -17.78 9.21 9.82
N VAL A 502 -17.99 10.19 8.93
CA VAL A 502 -17.50 11.57 9.07
C VAL A 502 -18.66 12.52 9.40
N SER A 503 -19.71 12.51 8.56
CA SER A 503 -20.93 13.30 8.76
C SER A 503 -22.03 12.54 9.49
N ALA A 504 -21.88 11.23 9.67
CA ALA A 504 -22.81 10.38 10.40
C ALA A 504 -22.14 9.83 11.68
N PRO A 505 -22.91 9.59 12.75
CA PRO A 505 -22.39 9.06 14.01
C PRO A 505 -22.03 7.58 13.96
N TYR A 506 -22.56 6.84 12.98
CA TYR A 506 -22.34 5.40 12.83
C TYR A 506 -21.96 5.09 11.39
N GLY A 507 -20.87 4.36 11.21
CA GLY A 507 -20.40 3.95 9.91
C GLY A 507 -21.16 2.74 9.35
N ARG A 508 -20.97 2.51 8.05
CA ARG A 508 -21.47 1.36 7.29
C ARG A 508 -21.23 0.02 7.97
N ILE A 509 -20.01 -0.20 8.49
CA ILE A 509 -19.64 -1.45 9.18
C ILE A 509 -20.52 -1.68 10.43
N THR A 510 -20.72 -0.65 11.25
CA THR A 510 -21.54 -0.75 12.47
C THR A 510 -22.99 -1.07 12.13
N LEU A 511 -23.53 -0.40 11.10
CA LEU A 511 -24.90 -0.63 10.63
C LEU A 511 -25.07 -2.04 10.08
N HIS A 512 -24.11 -2.54 9.29
CA HIS A 512 -24.15 -3.90 8.75
C HIS A 512 -24.02 -4.96 9.85
N VAL A 513 -23.15 -4.76 10.85
CA VAL A 513 -23.06 -5.66 12.01
C VAL A 513 -24.42 -5.76 12.72
N PHE A 514 -25.09 -4.63 12.97
CA PHE A 514 -26.42 -4.66 13.57
C PHE A 514 -27.46 -5.36 12.67
N TRP A 515 -27.42 -5.09 11.36
CA TRP A 515 -28.31 -5.73 10.39
C TRP A 515 -28.15 -7.25 10.39
N GLU A 516 -26.92 -7.75 10.30
CA GLU A 516 -26.60 -9.18 10.37
C GLU A 516 -26.94 -9.79 11.74
N LEU A 517 -26.78 -9.03 12.83
CA LEU A 517 -27.21 -9.49 14.15
C LEU A 517 -28.72 -9.75 14.17
N ASN A 518 -29.51 -8.78 13.71
CA ASN A 518 -30.96 -8.84 13.72
C ASN A 518 -31.52 -9.92 12.78
N PHE A 519 -30.99 -10.05 11.56
CA PHE A 519 -31.58 -10.89 10.52
C PHE A 519 -30.96 -12.29 10.37
N ASP A 520 -29.72 -12.52 10.83
CA ASP A 520 -29.05 -13.81 10.70
C ASP A 520 -28.56 -14.37 12.05
N PHE A 521 -27.78 -13.61 12.82
CA PHE A 521 -27.15 -14.15 14.04
C PHE A 521 -28.15 -14.59 15.10
N LEU A 522 -29.06 -13.70 15.52
CA LEU A 522 -30.05 -14.01 16.55
C LEU A 522 -30.95 -15.21 16.17
N PRO A 523 -31.54 -15.26 14.96
CA PRO A 523 -32.45 -16.35 14.58
C PRO A 523 -31.75 -17.66 14.16
N ASN A 524 -30.53 -17.63 13.60
CA ASN A 524 -29.95 -18.80 12.94
C ASN A 524 -28.75 -19.43 13.67
N TYR A 525 -28.28 -18.86 14.78
CA TYR A 525 -27.12 -19.40 15.48
C TYR A 525 -27.45 -20.05 16.83
N CYS A 526 -26.69 -21.10 17.15
CA CYS A 526 -26.77 -21.90 18.36
C CYS A 526 -25.49 -21.73 19.18
N TYR A 527 -25.59 -21.19 20.39
CA TYR A 527 -24.44 -21.08 21.30
C TYR A 527 -24.06 -22.44 21.91
N ASN A 528 -22.76 -22.71 22.00
CA ASN A 528 -22.21 -23.84 22.74
C ASN A 528 -21.23 -23.30 23.80
N GLY A 529 -21.69 -23.28 25.06
CA GLY A 529 -20.95 -22.74 26.20
C GLY A 529 -19.67 -23.49 26.53
N SER A 530 -19.57 -24.78 26.20
CA SER A 530 -18.34 -25.55 26.40
C SER A 530 -17.21 -25.13 25.47
N THR A 531 -17.54 -24.69 24.26
CA THR A 531 -16.56 -24.24 23.25
C THR A 531 -16.43 -22.73 23.15
N ASN A 532 -17.35 -21.99 23.78
CA ASN A 532 -17.53 -20.55 23.64
C ASN A 532 -17.65 -20.12 22.16
N ARG A 533 -18.48 -20.84 21.39
CA ARG A 533 -18.71 -20.59 19.96
C ARG A 533 -20.17 -20.74 19.62
N PHE A 534 -20.61 -19.97 18.63
CA PHE A 534 -21.88 -20.14 17.96
C PHE A 534 -21.69 -20.89 16.65
N VAL A 535 -22.62 -21.78 16.33
CA VAL A 535 -22.68 -22.50 15.04
C VAL A 535 -24.08 -22.32 14.43
N ARG A 536 -24.21 -22.43 13.12
CA ARG A 536 -25.54 -22.35 12.47
C ARG A 536 -26.45 -23.49 12.96
N THR A 537 -27.74 -23.20 13.04
CA THR A 537 -28.77 -24.18 13.41
C THR A 537 -28.87 -25.30 12.37
N ALA A 538 -29.22 -26.51 12.83
CA ALA A 538 -29.43 -27.66 11.96
C ALA A 538 -30.71 -27.53 11.11
N ILE A 539 -31.72 -26.81 11.59
CA ILE A 539 -32.99 -26.57 10.90
C ILE A 539 -33.22 -25.07 10.84
N PRO A 540 -33.20 -24.44 9.65
CA PRO A 540 -33.50 -23.02 9.54
C PRO A 540 -35.00 -22.80 9.75
N PHE A 541 -35.35 -22.16 10.86
CA PHE A 541 -36.73 -21.74 11.16
C PHE A 541 -37.07 -20.36 10.59
N THR A 542 -36.03 -19.58 10.24
CA THR A 542 -36.15 -18.27 9.61
C THR A 542 -35.43 -18.29 8.26
N GLN A 543 -36.00 -17.64 7.24
CA GLN A 543 -35.34 -17.53 5.94
C GLN A 543 -34.08 -16.68 6.06
N GLU A 544 -32.97 -17.16 5.52
CA GLU A 544 -31.75 -16.36 5.44
C GLU A 544 -31.99 -15.12 4.57
N PRO A 545 -31.44 -13.95 4.96
CA PRO A 545 -31.60 -12.75 4.17
C PRO A 545 -30.93 -12.92 2.80
N GLN A 546 -31.63 -12.51 1.74
CA GLN A 546 -31.04 -12.44 0.41
C GLN A 546 -30.01 -11.32 0.39
N ARG A 547 -28.75 -11.67 0.06
CA ARG A 547 -27.64 -10.72 -0.03
C ARG A 547 -27.28 -10.45 -1.49
N ASP A 548 -27.02 -9.20 -1.81
CA ASP A 548 -26.51 -8.82 -3.13
C ASP A 548 -25.09 -9.32 -3.32
N LYS A 549 -24.73 -9.75 -4.53
CA LYS A 549 -23.38 -10.25 -4.79
C LYS A 549 -22.36 -9.10 -4.84
N PRO A 550 -21.13 -9.30 -4.32
CA PRO A 550 -20.08 -8.30 -4.41
C PRO A 550 -19.70 -8.02 -5.87
N ALA A 551 -19.33 -6.77 -6.15
CA ALA A 551 -18.82 -6.38 -7.46
C ALA A 551 -17.48 -7.06 -7.77
N ASN A 552 -17.32 -7.52 -9.02
CA ASN A 552 -16.06 -8.10 -9.47
C ASN A 552 -15.03 -7.00 -9.75
N VAL A 553 -13.99 -6.91 -8.93
CA VAL A 553 -12.96 -5.89 -9.01
C VAL A 553 -11.59 -6.46 -9.35
N GLN A 554 -10.72 -5.60 -9.90
CA GLN A 554 -9.34 -5.99 -10.17
C GLN A 554 -8.61 -6.42 -8.87
N PRO A 555 -7.73 -7.43 -8.91
CA PRO A 555 -7.10 -8.00 -7.71
C PRO A 555 -6.34 -7.00 -6.84
N TYR A 556 -5.79 -5.94 -7.45
CA TYR A 556 -5.05 -4.91 -6.74
C TYR A 556 -5.94 -3.96 -5.91
N TYR A 557 -7.26 -3.98 -6.08
CA TYR A 557 -8.15 -3.31 -5.14
C TYR A 557 -8.40 -4.15 -3.87
N LEU A 558 -8.14 -5.46 -3.92
CA LEU A 558 -8.27 -6.41 -2.81
C LEU A 558 -6.91 -6.72 -2.17
N TYR A 559 -6.38 -7.94 -2.29
CA TYR A 559 -5.14 -8.39 -1.65
C TYR A 559 -3.88 -8.19 -2.51
N GLY A 560 -4.02 -7.65 -3.73
CA GLY A 560 -2.90 -7.28 -4.61
C GLY A 560 -2.84 -8.10 -5.90
N SER A 561 -2.97 -9.43 -5.81
CA SER A 561 -2.84 -10.33 -6.97
C SER A 561 -3.79 -11.53 -6.85
N LYS A 562 -4.06 -12.21 -7.97
CA LYS A 562 -4.94 -13.39 -7.97
C LYS A 562 -4.46 -14.49 -7.00
N PRO A 563 -3.16 -14.87 -6.96
CA PRO A 563 -2.67 -15.84 -5.98
C PRO A 563 -2.85 -15.40 -4.53
N LEU A 564 -2.66 -14.11 -4.23
CA LEU A 564 -2.85 -13.58 -2.88
C LEU A 564 -4.33 -13.59 -2.49
N ASN A 565 -5.24 -13.21 -3.39
CA ASN A 565 -6.69 -13.28 -3.13
C ASN A 565 -7.12 -14.71 -2.76
N ILE A 566 -6.64 -15.71 -3.49
CA ILE A 566 -6.94 -17.13 -3.21
C ILE A 566 -6.35 -17.56 -1.86
N ALA A 567 -5.09 -17.20 -1.59
CA ALA A 567 -4.42 -17.53 -0.34
C ALA A 567 -5.17 -16.97 0.88
N TYR A 568 -5.52 -15.67 0.85
CA TYR A 568 -6.25 -15.04 1.95
C TYR A 568 -7.67 -15.58 2.08
N SER A 569 -8.39 -15.81 0.96
CA SER A 569 -9.72 -16.43 1.00
C SER A 569 -9.69 -17.81 1.66
N HIS A 570 -8.66 -18.62 1.40
CA HIS A 570 -8.49 -19.93 2.05
C HIS A 570 -8.10 -19.82 3.53
N ILE A 571 -7.33 -18.80 3.92
CA ILE A 571 -7.03 -18.55 5.34
C ILE A 571 -8.32 -18.19 6.08
N TYR A 572 -9.13 -17.29 5.52
CA TYR A 572 -10.32 -16.77 6.19
C TYR A 572 -11.55 -17.68 6.06
N SER A 573 -11.56 -18.65 5.15
CA SER A 573 -12.63 -19.67 5.09
C SER A 573 -12.75 -20.45 6.39
N SER A 574 -11.66 -20.58 7.16
CA SER A 574 -11.63 -21.23 8.48
C SER A 574 -12.51 -20.51 9.53
N TYR A 575 -12.86 -19.25 9.31
CA TYR A 575 -13.67 -18.43 10.22
C TYR A 575 -15.15 -18.35 9.83
N ARG A 576 -15.58 -19.00 8.73
CA ARG A 576 -16.95 -18.91 8.21
C ARG A 576 -17.97 -19.80 8.89
N ASN A 577 -17.50 -20.87 9.53
CA ASN A 577 -18.39 -21.92 10.04
C ASN A 577 -18.80 -21.70 11.51
N PHE A 578 -18.32 -20.64 12.17
CA PHE A 578 -18.66 -20.33 13.55
C PHE A 578 -18.52 -18.82 13.83
N VAL A 579 -19.12 -18.37 14.93
CA VAL A 579 -18.83 -17.05 15.54
C VAL A 579 -18.27 -17.27 16.95
N GLY A 580 -17.17 -16.62 17.29
CA GLY A 580 -16.53 -16.80 18.59
C GLY A 580 -15.57 -15.67 18.94
N PRO A 581 -14.64 -15.87 19.89
CA PRO A 581 -13.71 -14.84 20.36
C PRO A 581 -12.97 -14.05 19.28
N PRO A 582 -12.47 -14.64 18.15
CA PRO A 582 -11.82 -13.84 17.12
C PRO A 582 -12.78 -12.82 16.50
N HIS A 583 -14.02 -13.22 16.19
CA HIS A 583 -15.04 -12.33 15.62
C HIS A 583 -15.43 -11.23 16.59
N PHE A 584 -15.68 -11.56 17.87
CA PHE A 584 -16.03 -10.54 18.89
C PHE A 584 -14.92 -9.51 19.10
N LYS A 585 -13.65 -9.92 19.06
CA LYS A 585 -12.51 -8.99 19.12
C LYS A 585 -12.47 -8.05 17.92
N THR A 586 -12.70 -8.57 16.72
CA THR A 586 -12.78 -7.75 15.50
C THR A 586 -13.96 -6.77 15.54
N ILE A 587 -15.14 -7.24 15.96
CA ILE A 587 -16.33 -6.38 16.15
C ILE A 587 -16.01 -5.26 17.13
N CYS A 588 -15.39 -5.59 18.27
CA CYS A 588 -15.04 -4.61 19.30
C CYS A 588 -14.14 -3.48 18.76
N ARG A 589 -13.06 -3.84 18.06
CA ARG A 589 -12.13 -2.89 17.42
C ARG A 589 -12.78 -1.98 16.39
N LEU A 590 -13.63 -2.54 15.53
CA LEU A 590 -14.22 -1.81 14.41
C LEU A 590 -15.40 -0.93 14.83
N LEU A 591 -16.17 -1.33 15.84
CA LEU A 591 -17.30 -0.56 16.35
C LEU A 591 -16.86 0.50 17.37
N GLY A 592 -15.85 0.20 18.18
CA GLY A 592 -15.46 1.00 19.33
C GLY A 592 -16.60 1.18 20.34
N TYR A 593 -16.41 2.05 21.34
CA TYR A 593 -17.40 2.28 22.40
C TYR A 593 -18.76 2.74 21.86
N GLN A 594 -18.77 3.69 20.93
CA GLN A 594 -20.00 4.27 20.39
C GLN A 594 -20.81 3.24 19.58
N GLY A 595 -20.15 2.41 18.77
CA GLY A 595 -20.82 1.35 18.03
C GLY A 595 -21.33 0.23 18.93
N ILE A 596 -20.57 -0.18 19.95
CA ILE A 596 -21.02 -1.19 20.92
C ILE A 596 -22.24 -0.69 21.69
N ALA A 597 -22.23 0.57 22.14
CA ALA A 597 -23.34 1.17 22.87
C ALA A 597 -24.64 1.17 22.07
N VAL A 598 -24.60 1.58 20.78
CA VAL A 598 -25.81 1.58 19.95
C VAL A 598 -26.31 0.17 19.66
N VAL A 599 -25.41 -0.79 19.40
CA VAL A 599 -25.80 -2.19 19.19
C VAL A 599 -26.46 -2.76 20.44
N MET A 600 -25.92 -2.49 21.64
CA MET A 600 -26.54 -2.92 22.89
C MET A 600 -27.93 -2.31 23.11
N GLU A 601 -28.11 -1.01 22.85
CA GLU A 601 -29.42 -0.34 22.97
C GLU A 601 -30.44 -0.91 21.98
N GLU A 602 -30.06 -1.15 20.73
CA GLU A 602 -30.97 -1.75 19.74
C GLU A 602 -31.29 -3.22 20.07
N LEU A 603 -30.32 -4.00 20.55
CA LEU A 603 -30.58 -5.36 21.05
C LEU A 603 -31.56 -5.36 22.22
N LEU A 604 -31.45 -4.40 23.14
CA LEU A 604 -32.43 -4.22 24.23
C LEU A 604 -33.83 -3.92 23.70
N LYS A 605 -33.97 -3.15 22.61
CA LYS A 605 -35.26 -2.88 21.97
C LYS A 605 -35.84 -4.15 21.33
N ILE A 606 -35.01 -4.96 20.67
CA ILE A 606 -35.42 -6.26 20.10
C ILE A 606 -35.91 -7.18 21.22
N VAL A 607 -35.13 -7.33 22.31
CA VAL A 607 -35.51 -8.13 23.48
C VAL A 607 -36.82 -7.61 24.09
N LYS A 608 -37.00 -6.30 24.23
CA LYS A 608 -38.26 -5.70 24.70
C LYS A 608 -39.44 -6.06 23.78
N SER A 609 -39.25 -5.95 22.46
CA SER A 609 -40.28 -6.26 21.47
C SER A 609 -40.69 -7.73 21.54
N LEU A 610 -39.74 -8.65 21.65
CA LEU A 610 -40.02 -10.09 21.76
C LEU A 610 -40.70 -10.42 23.10
N LEU A 611 -40.18 -9.92 24.22
CA LEU A 611 -40.70 -10.20 25.56
C LEU A 611 -42.08 -9.59 25.80
N GLN A 612 -42.40 -8.43 25.23
CA GLN A 612 -43.70 -7.77 25.40
C GLN A 612 -44.69 -8.06 24.26
N GLY A 613 -44.20 -8.61 23.14
CA GLY A 613 -44.98 -8.98 21.96
C GLY A 613 -45.25 -10.47 21.91
N THR A 614 -44.51 -11.18 21.05
CA THR A 614 -44.75 -12.59 20.71
C THR A 614 -44.64 -13.50 21.93
N ILE A 615 -43.57 -13.40 22.70
CA ILE A 615 -43.34 -14.28 23.87
C ILE A 615 -44.44 -14.06 24.91
N LEU A 616 -44.82 -12.81 25.18
CA LEU A 616 -45.90 -12.52 26.14
C LEU A 616 -47.23 -13.14 25.72
N GLN A 617 -47.57 -13.05 24.42
CA GLN A 617 -48.79 -13.64 23.88
C GLN A 617 -48.79 -15.15 24.05
N TYR A 618 -47.71 -15.83 23.63
CA TYR A 618 -47.57 -17.28 23.82
C TYR A 618 -47.55 -17.68 25.30
N VAL A 619 -46.93 -16.91 26.18
CA VAL A 619 -46.93 -17.18 27.63
C VAL A 619 -48.34 -17.10 28.19
N LYS A 620 -49.15 -16.10 27.80
CA LYS A 620 -50.57 -16.01 28.20
C LYS A 620 -51.36 -17.22 27.71
N THR A 621 -51.22 -17.57 26.43
CA THR A 621 -51.90 -18.74 25.84
C THR A 621 -51.48 -20.05 26.52
N LEU A 622 -50.17 -20.28 26.70
CA LEU A 622 -49.67 -21.52 27.27
C LEU A 622 -49.95 -21.66 28.78
N ILE A 623 -50.07 -20.55 29.52
CA ILE A 623 -50.51 -20.60 30.92
C ILE A 623 -51.99 -21.00 31.03
N GLU A 624 -52.85 -20.59 30.09
CA GLU A 624 -54.23 -21.07 30.04
C GLU A 624 -54.33 -22.56 29.66
N VAL A 625 -53.41 -23.04 28.81
CA VAL A 625 -53.29 -24.45 28.42
C VAL A 625 -52.66 -25.31 29.53
N MET A 626 -51.87 -24.73 30.42
CA MET A 626 -51.28 -25.47 31.55
C MET A 626 -52.37 -26.05 32.49
N PRO A 627 -52.17 -27.25 33.07
CA PRO A 627 -53.02 -27.75 34.14
C PRO A 627 -53.05 -26.74 35.29
N LYS A 628 -54.26 -26.37 35.73
CA LYS A 628 -54.46 -25.40 36.83
C LYS A 628 -53.65 -25.77 38.09
N ILE A 629 -53.57 -27.06 38.37
CA ILE A 629 -52.88 -27.62 39.53
C ILE A 629 -52.10 -28.86 39.07
N CYS A 630 -50.80 -28.90 39.32
CA CYS A 630 -49.95 -30.05 39.02
C CYS A 630 -49.11 -30.40 40.26
N ARG A 631 -49.57 -31.42 41.01
CA ARG A 631 -48.87 -31.92 42.20
C ARG A 631 -47.64 -32.72 41.82
N LEU A 632 -46.60 -32.64 42.63
CA LEU A 632 -45.46 -33.57 42.57
C LEU A 632 -45.87 -34.89 43.25
N PRO A 633 -46.01 -36.01 42.53
CA PRO A 633 -46.42 -37.27 43.15
C PRO A 633 -45.35 -37.75 44.13
N ARG A 634 -45.77 -38.45 45.19
CA ARG A 634 -44.83 -38.96 46.20
C ARG A 634 -43.94 -40.08 45.63
N HIS A 635 -42.85 -40.39 46.34
CA HIS A 635 -41.86 -41.36 45.86
C HIS A 635 -42.44 -42.79 45.75
N GLU A 636 -43.51 -43.11 46.49
CA GLU A 636 -44.14 -44.43 46.45
C GLU A 636 -44.79 -44.78 45.11
N TYR A 637 -45.13 -43.77 44.29
CA TYR A 637 -45.67 -43.99 42.93
C TYR A 637 -44.63 -44.55 41.96
N GLY A 638 -43.34 -44.44 42.28
CA GLY A 638 -42.22 -44.86 41.43
C GLY A 638 -42.00 -43.95 40.21
N SER A 639 -40.77 -43.91 39.73
CA SER A 639 -40.38 -43.07 38.60
C SER A 639 -41.12 -43.36 37.27
N PRO A 640 -41.51 -44.60 36.92
CA PRO A 640 -42.33 -44.86 35.74
C PRO A 640 -43.73 -44.23 35.83
N GLY A 641 -44.39 -44.37 36.99
CA GLY A 641 -45.72 -43.79 37.23
C GLY A 641 -45.69 -42.26 37.28
N ILE A 642 -44.60 -41.67 37.79
CA ILE A 642 -44.40 -40.21 37.77
C ILE A 642 -44.20 -39.70 36.33
N LEU A 643 -43.43 -40.42 35.51
CA LEU A 643 -43.25 -40.07 34.10
C LEU A 643 -44.59 -40.14 33.33
N GLU A 644 -45.38 -41.19 33.56
CA GLU A 644 -46.72 -41.31 32.96
C GLU A 644 -47.65 -40.18 33.39
N PHE A 645 -47.63 -39.82 34.69
CA PHE A 645 -48.39 -38.72 35.25
C PHE A 645 -48.05 -37.39 34.58
N PHE A 646 -46.76 -37.02 34.49
CA PHE A 646 -46.35 -35.78 33.83
C PHE A 646 -46.67 -35.78 32.35
N HIS A 647 -46.52 -36.91 31.66
CA HIS A 647 -46.89 -36.99 30.25
C HIS A 647 -48.40 -36.82 30.04
N HIS A 648 -49.25 -37.24 30.98
CA HIS A 648 -50.69 -36.98 30.90
C HIS A 648 -51.03 -35.52 31.23
N GLN A 649 -50.46 -34.96 32.31
CA GLN A 649 -50.75 -33.60 32.75
C GLN A 649 -50.23 -32.52 31.79
N LEU A 650 -49.12 -32.78 31.09
CA LEU A 650 -48.47 -31.83 30.19
C LEU A 650 -48.76 -32.13 28.71
N LYS A 651 -49.72 -33.00 28.41
CA LYS A 651 -50.01 -33.47 27.05
C LYS A 651 -50.23 -32.31 26.07
N ASP A 652 -51.04 -31.33 26.47
CA ASP A 652 -51.41 -30.20 25.61
C ASP A 652 -50.22 -29.26 25.32
N ILE A 653 -49.23 -29.22 26.21
CA ILE A 653 -47.95 -28.49 25.98
C ILE A 653 -47.03 -29.30 25.07
N ILE A 654 -46.97 -30.63 25.24
CA ILE A 654 -46.15 -31.52 24.40
C ILE A 654 -46.63 -31.52 22.95
N GLU A 655 -47.95 -31.51 22.74
CA GLU A 655 -48.59 -31.54 21.41
C GLU A 655 -48.75 -30.14 20.78
N TYR A 656 -48.31 -29.07 21.46
CA TYR A 656 -48.42 -27.71 20.94
C TYR A 656 -47.50 -27.50 19.74
N ALA A 657 -48.09 -27.34 18.54
CA ALA A 657 -47.37 -27.33 17.27
C ALA A 657 -46.32 -26.21 17.17
N GLU A 658 -46.66 -25.01 17.65
CA GLU A 658 -45.83 -23.79 17.52
C GLU A 658 -44.77 -23.67 18.63
N LEU A 659 -44.67 -24.65 19.54
CA LEU A 659 -43.76 -24.58 20.68
C LEU A 659 -42.30 -24.49 20.23
N LYS A 660 -41.92 -25.27 19.21
CA LYS A 660 -40.55 -25.27 18.70
C LYS A 660 -40.31 -24.16 17.69
N THR A 661 -41.24 -23.95 16.75
CA THR A 661 -41.06 -23.01 15.63
C THR A 661 -41.09 -21.56 16.05
N ASP A 662 -41.91 -21.20 17.04
CA ASP A 662 -42.15 -19.80 17.41
C ASP A 662 -41.67 -19.50 18.84
N VAL A 663 -42.04 -20.34 19.81
CA VAL A 663 -41.71 -20.08 21.22
C VAL A 663 -40.23 -20.30 21.50
N PHE A 664 -39.69 -21.48 21.18
CA PHE A 664 -38.25 -21.75 21.37
C PHE A 664 -37.37 -20.90 20.46
N GLN A 665 -37.82 -20.61 19.25
CA GLN A 665 -37.20 -19.67 18.32
C GLN A 665 -37.07 -18.27 18.93
N SER A 666 -38.17 -17.68 19.40
CA SER A 666 -38.18 -16.34 20.00
C SER A 666 -37.33 -16.29 21.27
N LEU A 667 -37.39 -17.33 22.11
CA LEU A 667 -36.57 -17.42 23.31
C LEU A 667 -35.08 -17.55 22.97
N ARG A 668 -34.71 -18.33 21.95
CA ARG A 668 -33.31 -18.40 21.51
C ARG A 668 -32.80 -17.04 21.06
N GLU A 669 -33.58 -16.27 20.31
CA GLU A 669 -33.19 -14.92 19.88
C GLU A 669 -32.91 -14.01 21.08
N VAL A 670 -33.77 -14.02 22.10
CA VAL A 670 -33.54 -13.28 23.36
C VAL A 670 -32.25 -13.76 24.04
N GLY A 671 -32.03 -15.07 24.10
CA GLY A 671 -30.83 -15.64 24.72
C GLY A 671 -29.54 -15.29 23.97
N ASN A 672 -29.56 -15.36 22.64
CA ASN A 672 -28.45 -14.97 21.79
C ASN A 672 -28.13 -13.47 21.94
N ALA A 673 -29.13 -12.61 22.11
CA ALA A 673 -28.93 -11.18 22.36
C ALA A 673 -28.26 -10.91 23.71
N ILE A 674 -28.70 -11.62 24.77
CA ILE A 674 -28.09 -11.52 26.11
C ILE A 674 -26.64 -12.02 26.06
N LEU A 675 -26.40 -13.17 25.42
CA LEU A 675 -25.07 -13.74 25.23
C LEU A 675 -24.16 -12.82 24.43
N PHE A 676 -24.67 -12.18 23.38
CA PHE A 676 -23.90 -11.21 22.59
C PHE A 676 -23.42 -10.06 23.49
N CYS A 677 -24.31 -9.49 24.32
CA CYS A 677 -23.96 -8.41 25.24
C CYS A 677 -22.87 -8.84 26.25
N LEU A 678 -22.98 -10.06 26.79
CA LEU A 678 -21.99 -10.62 27.70
C LEU A 678 -20.62 -10.81 27.02
N LEU A 679 -20.61 -11.40 25.82
CA LEU A 679 -19.38 -11.77 25.12
C LEU A 679 -18.66 -10.56 24.52
N ILE A 680 -19.40 -9.55 24.05
CA ILE A 680 -18.78 -8.32 23.54
C ILE A 680 -18.16 -7.49 24.67
N GLU A 681 -18.78 -7.46 25.87
CA GLU A 681 -18.18 -6.82 27.05
C GLU A 681 -16.90 -7.53 27.49
N GLN A 682 -16.87 -8.86 27.44
CA GLN A 682 -15.66 -9.63 27.72
C GLN A 682 -14.55 -9.35 26.70
N ALA A 683 -14.91 -9.24 25.41
CA ALA A 683 -13.96 -8.89 24.36
C ALA A 683 -13.40 -7.47 24.57
N LEU A 684 -14.26 -6.50 24.90
CA LEU A 684 -13.88 -5.13 25.21
C LEU A 684 -12.94 -5.05 26.42
N SER A 685 -13.26 -5.78 27.49
CA SER A 685 -12.39 -5.86 28.67
C SER A 685 -11.00 -6.43 28.33
N GLN A 686 -10.93 -7.43 27.44
CA GLN A 686 -9.65 -7.98 26.96
C GLN A 686 -8.87 -7.00 26.09
N GLU A 687 -9.55 -6.14 25.34
CA GLU A 687 -8.91 -5.12 24.52
C GLU A 687 -8.36 -3.98 25.39
N GLU A 688 -9.18 -3.45 26.29
CA GLU A 688 -8.81 -2.37 27.20
C GLU A 688 -7.63 -2.75 28.11
N VAL A 689 -7.59 -3.98 28.64
CA VAL A 689 -6.46 -4.41 29.47
C VAL A 689 -5.17 -4.48 28.65
N CYS A 690 -5.24 -4.86 27.37
CA CYS A 690 -4.07 -4.82 26.48
C CYS A 690 -3.60 -3.39 26.27
N ASP A 691 -4.53 -2.44 26.08
CA ASP A 691 -4.19 -1.02 25.93
C ASP A 691 -3.54 -0.45 27.19
N LEU A 692 -4.09 -0.76 28.37
CA LEU A 692 -3.52 -0.35 29.66
C LEU A 692 -2.11 -0.92 29.88
N LEU A 693 -1.85 -2.16 29.46
CA LEU A 693 -0.52 -2.76 29.56
C LEU A 693 0.50 -2.04 28.67
N HIS A 694 0.10 -1.58 27.48
CA HIS A 694 0.97 -0.78 26.61
C HIS A 694 1.13 0.67 27.11
N ALA A 695 0.11 1.22 27.78
CA ALA A 695 0.15 2.56 28.36
C ALA A 695 0.97 2.63 29.66
N ALA A 696 1.02 1.54 30.43
CA ALA A 696 1.64 1.48 31.76
C ALA A 696 3.04 2.12 31.87
N PRO A 697 4.01 1.88 30.94
CA PRO A 697 5.33 2.50 31.01
C PRO A 697 5.31 4.04 30.89
N PHE A 698 4.34 4.59 30.18
CA PHE A 698 4.21 6.03 29.93
C PHE A 698 3.41 6.76 31.02
N GLN A 699 2.66 6.00 31.82
CA GLN A 699 1.83 6.46 32.94
C GLN A 699 2.44 6.18 34.32
N ASN A 700 3.73 5.81 34.35
CA ASN A 700 4.46 5.50 35.58
C ASN A 700 3.88 4.31 36.38
N ILE A 701 3.28 3.33 35.70
CA ILE A 701 2.77 2.11 36.33
C ILE A 701 3.83 1.01 36.19
N LEU A 702 4.39 0.59 37.31
CA LEU A 702 5.45 -0.41 37.37
C LEU A 702 4.98 -1.70 38.05
N PRO A 703 5.33 -2.88 37.51
CA PRO A 703 5.00 -4.15 38.14
C PRO A 703 5.80 -4.34 39.43
N ARG A 704 5.29 -5.19 40.32
CA ARG A 704 5.99 -5.55 41.56
C ARG A 704 7.31 -6.25 41.24
N VAL A 705 8.40 -5.73 41.80
CA VAL A 705 9.76 -6.21 41.54
C VAL A 705 10.18 -7.27 42.55
N TYR A 706 10.95 -8.27 42.11
CA TYR A 706 11.61 -9.23 43.00
C TYR A 706 12.59 -8.53 43.95
N ILE A 707 12.51 -8.87 45.25
CA ILE A 707 13.33 -8.30 46.31
C ILE A 707 14.33 -9.37 46.78
N LYS A 708 15.62 -9.01 46.84
CA LYS A 708 16.65 -9.88 47.44
C LYS A 708 16.67 -9.73 48.96
N GLU A 709 17.19 -10.75 49.65
CA GLU A 709 17.33 -10.73 51.11
C GLU A 709 18.15 -9.50 51.56
N GLY A 710 17.59 -8.70 52.47
CA GLY A 710 18.18 -7.44 52.94
C GLY A 710 17.73 -6.16 52.20
N GLU A 711 16.94 -6.26 51.12
CA GLU A 711 16.39 -5.09 50.41
C GLU A 711 14.95 -4.77 50.84
N ARG A 712 14.57 -3.48 50.82
CA ARG A 712 13.19 -3.03 51.04
C ARG A 712 12.50 -2.74 49.70
N LEU A 713 11.24 -3.18 49.56
CA LEU A 713 10.43 -2.98 48.34
C LEU A 713 10.39 -1.52 47.92
N GLU A 714 10.12 -0.62 48.86
CA GLU A 714 9.96 0.82 48.62
C GLU A 714 11.21 1.45 47.99
N VAL A 715 12.40 1.10 48.51
CA VAL A 715 13.67 1.64 48.02
C VAL A 715 13.92 1.17 46.58
N ARG A 716 13.62 -0.10 46.30
CA ARG A 716 13.80 -0.69 44.97
C ARG A 716 12.79 -0.15 43.96
N MET A 717 11.53 0.03 44.36
CA MET A 717 10.50 0.65 43.53
C MET A 717 10.86 2.10 43.18
N LYS A 718 11.29 2.93 44.16
CA LYS A 718 11.74 4.31 43.90
C LYS A 718 12.92 4.39 42.95
N ARG A 719 13.89 3.47 43.05
CA ARG A 719 15.00 3.40 42.08
C ARG A 719 14.51 3.05 40.67
N LEU A 720 13.53 2.17 40.56
CA LEU A 720 12.96 1.79 39.27
C LEU A 720 12.11 2.91 38.66
N GLU A 721 11.35 3.61 39.48
CA GLU A 721 10.61 4.83 39.11
C GLU A 721 11.59 5.89 38.59
N ALA A 722 12.69 6.14 39.29
CA ALA A 722 13.73 7.07 38.82
C ALA A 722 14.35 6.64 37.47
N LYS A 723 14.47 5.33 37.21
CA LYS A 723 14.97 4.79 35.94
C LYS A 723 14.00 5.08 34.78
N TYR A 724 12.70 4.95 35.01
CA TYR A 724 11.67 5.13 33.97
C TYR A 724 11.02 6.52 33.96
N ALA A 725 11.39 7.41 34.87
CA ALA A 725 10.96 8.81 34.87
C ALA A 725 11.07 9.51 33.49
N PRO A 726 12.08 9.26 32.63
CA PRO A 726 12.13 9.85 31.30
C PRO A 726 11.01 9.41 30.34
N LEU A 727 10.36 8.27 30.60
CA LEU A 727 9.26 7.75 29.78
C LEU A 727 7.90 8.33 30.22
N HIS A 728 7.82 8.94 31.40
CA HIS A 728 6.57 9.46 31.95
C HIS A 728 6.11 10.67 31.12
N LEU A 729 5.06 10.47 30.33
CA LEU A 729 4.70 11.35 29.22
C LEU A 729 4.22 12.74 29.69
N VAL A 730 3.28 12.78 30.64
CA VAL A 730 2.68 14.06 31.08
C VAL A 730 3.71 14.98 31.71
N PRO A 731 4.53 14.56 32.70
CA PRO A 731 5.56 15.44 33.26
C PRO A 731 6.64 15.87 32.25
N LEU A 732 6.93 15.01 31.26
CA LEU A 732 7.86 15.36 30.19
C LEU A 732 7.33 16.50 29.32
N ILE A 733 6.04 16.44 28.94
CA ILE A 733 5.37 17.49 28.16
C ILE A 733 5.15 18.74 29.03
N GLU A 734 4.86 18.60 30.32
CA GLU A 734 4.78 19.76 31.23
C GLU A 734 6.10 20.51 31.35
N ARG A 735 7.23 19.82 31.22
CA ARG A 735 8.57 20.42 31.29
C ARG A 735 9.02 21.06 29.97
N LEU A 736 8.66 20.46 28.83
CA LEU A 736 9.23 20.82 27.52
C LEU A 736 8.20 21.35 26.50
N GLY A 737 6.92 21.12 26.75
CA GLY A 737 5.83 21.39 25.82
C GLY A 737 5.17 22.75 26.01
N THR A 738 4.36 23.11 25.04
CA THR A 738 3.52 24.32 25.06
C THR A 738 2.26 24.11 25.93
N PRO A 739 1.59 25.18 26.39
CA PRO A 739 0.34 25.05 27.14
C PRO A 739 -0.75 24.24 26.42
N GLN A 740 -0.83 24.34 25.10
CA GLN A 740 -1.77 23.56 24.28
C GLN A 740 -1.43 22.06 24.31
N GLN A 741 -0.15 21.72 24.17
CA GLN A 741 0.31 20.32 24.24
C GLN A 741 0.08 19.72 25.63
N ILE A 742 0.25 20.51 26.69
CA ILE A 742 -0.01 20.06 28.06
C ILE A 742 -1.49 19.72 28.26
N ALA A 743 -2.40 20.59 27.81
CA ALA A 743 -3.83 20.34 27.90
C ALA A 743 -4.22 19.06 27.15
N ILE A 744 -3.76 18.92 25.89
CA ILE A 744 -4.01 17.73 25.06
C ILE A 744 -3.43 16.46 25.70
N ALA A 745 -2.21 16.53 26.25
CA ALA A 745 -1.57 15.38 26.89
C ALA A 745 -2.32 14.92 28.15
N ARG A 746 -2.82 15.86 28.96
CA ARG A 746 -3.62 15.54 30.15
C ARG A 746 -4.96 14.90 29.79
N GLU A 747 -5.63 15.41 28.77
CA GLU A 747 -6.87 14.80 28.26
C GLU A 747 -6.61 13.40 27.67
N GLY A 748 -5.56 13.26 26.86
CA GLY A 748 -5.17 11.97 26.29
C GLY A 748 -4.79 10.94 27.35
N ASP A 749 -4.06 11.34 28.40
CA ASP A 749 -3.73 10.48 29.54
C ASP A 749 -4.99 10.03 30.30
N LEU A 750 -5.93 10.95 30.53
CA LEU A 750 -7.19 10.67 31.19
C LEU A 750 -8.00 9.61 30.42
N LEU A 751 -8.18 9.81 29.12
CA LEU A 751 -8.86 8.85 28.25
C LEU A 751 -8.13 7.51 28.19
N THR A 752 -6.81 7.49 28.36
CA THR A 752 -6.02 6.25 28.28
C THR A 752 -6.15 5.41 29.53
N LYS A 753 -6.15 6.02 30.73
CA LYS A 753 -6.23 5.31 32.01
C LYS A 753 -7.66 4.95 32.43
N GLU A 754 -8.65 5.74 32.03
CA GLU A 754 -10.06 5.51 32.39
C GLU A 754 -10.73 4.59 31.36
N ARG A 755 -10.73 3.29 31.66
CA ARG A 755 -11.35 2.23 30.85
C ARG A 755 -12.45 1.52 31.62
N LEU A 756 -13.39 0.86 30.95
CA LEU A 756 -14.50 0.17 31.62
C LEU A 756 -13.99 -0.94 32.54
N CYS A 757 -12.97 -1.68 32.11
CA CYS A 757 -12.36 -2.77 32.90
C CYS A 757 -11.74 -2.32 34.25
N CYS A 758 -11.59 -1.01 34.49
CA CYS A 758 -11.09 -0.47 35.76
C CYS A 758 -12.10 -0.54 36.91
N GLY A 759 -13.37 -0.83 36.65
CA GLY A 759 -14.37 -0.98 37.72
C GLY A 759 -15.83 -0.88 37.31
N LEU A 760 -16.14 -0.84 36.01
CA LEU A 760 -17.51 -0.76 35.48
C LEU A 760 -17.89 -2.06 34.77
N SER A 761 -19.16 -2.44 34.85
CA SER A 761 -19.73 -3.56 34.08
C SER A 761 -21.05 -3.15 33.44
N MET A 762 -21.25 -3.55 32.19
CA MET A 762 -22.46 -3.23 31.41
C MET A 762 -23.54 -4.30 31.57
N PHE A 763 -23.15 -5.58 31.69
CA PHE A 763 -24.07 -6.71 31.71
C PHE A 763 -25.10 -6.62 32.84
N GLU A 764 -24.71 -6.13 34.01
CA GLU A 764 -25.61 -5.85 35.13
C GLU A 764 -26.72 -4.85 34.76
N VAL A 765 -26.36 -3.77 34.06
CA VAL A 765 -27.30 -2.74 33.60
C VAL A 765 -28.26 -3.31 32.57
N ILE A 766 -27.76 -4.15 31.65
CA ILE A 766 -28.56 -4.85 30.64
C ILE A 766 -29.62 -5.72 31.32
N LEU A 767 -29.23 -6.57 32.26
CA LEU A 767 -30.16 -7.45 33.00
C LEU A 767 -31.20 -6.66 33.79
N THR A 768 -30.80 -5.57 34.45
CA THR A 768 -31.69 -4.70 35.21
C THR A 768 -32.73 -4.03 34.31
N ARG A 769 -32.35 -3.60 33.10
CA ARG A 769 -33.31 -3.06 32.12
C ARG A 769 -34.24 -4.14 31.57
N ILE A 770 -33.76 -5.36 31.31
CA ILE A 770 -34.61 -6.47 30.88
C ILE A 770 -35.66 -6.81 31.95
N ARG A 771 -35.30 -6.78 33.25
CA ARG A 771 -36.27 -6.96 34.35
C ARG A 771 -37.42 -5.96 34.27
N SER A 772 -37.15 -4.72 33.84
CA SER A 772 -38.17 -3.69 33.67
C SER A 772 -39.18 -3.99 32.56
N TYR A 773 -38.88 -4.92 31.64
CA TYR A 773 -39.79 -5.32 30.56
C TYR A 773 -40.83 -6.36 31.01
N LEU A 774 -40.57 -7.05 32.13
CA LEU A 774 -41.39 -8.12 32.71
C LEU A 774 -42.39 -7.59 33.77
N GLN A 775 -43.20 -6.60 33.41
CA GLN A 775 -44.16 -5.97 34.33
C GLN A 775 -45.56 -6.58 34.28
N ASP A 776 -45.91 -7.28 33.20
CA ASP A 776 -47.23 -7.90 33.07
C ASP A 776 -47.48 -8.88 34.24
N PRO A 777 -48.67 -8.86 34.87
CA PRO A 777 -48.97 -9.71 36.01
C PRO A 777 -48.84 -11.21 35.69
N ILE A 778 -49.00 -11.62 34.42
CA ILE A 778 -48.92 -13.03 34.02
C ILE A 778 -47.58 -13.68 34.37
N TRP A 779 -46.48 -12.91 34.40
CA TRP A 779 -45.15 -13.43 34.72
C TRP A 779 -45.04 -13.93 36.18
N ARG A 780 -45.72 -13.25 37.11
CA ARG A 780 -45.70 -13.54 38.56
C ARG A 780 -46.92 -14.31 39.05
N GLY A 781 -48.02 -14.26 38.31
CA GLY A 781 -49.29 -14.85 38.71
C GLY A 781 -49.99 -14.08 39.83
N PRO A 782 -51.18 -14.54 40.25
CA PRO A 782 -51.93 -14.00 41.38
C PRO A 782 -51.18 -14.22 42.72
N PRO A 783 -51.58 -13.57 43.82
CA PRO A 783 -51.01 -13.87 45.13
C PRO A 783 -51.32 -15.31 45.58
N PRO A 784 -50.41 -15.97 46.32
CA PRO A 784 -50.58 -17.36 46.74
C PRO A 784 -51.67 -17.54 47.79
N THR A 785 -52.42 -18.63 47.67
CA THR A 785 -53.56 -18.98 48.55
C THR A 785 -53.14 -19.18 50.01
N ASN A 786 -51.96 -19.76 50.24
CA ASN A 786 -51.37 -19.96 51.56
C ASN A 786 -50.70 -18.70 52.15
N GLY A 787 -50.70 -17.58 51.41
CA GLY A 787 -50.05 -16.33 51.82
C GLY A 787 -48.52 -16.35 51.78
N VAL A 788 -47.87 -17.45 51.37
CA VAL A 788 -46.41 -17.61 51.32
C VAL A 788 -45.90 -17.72 49.89
N MET A 789 -46.29 -18.78 49.18
CA MET A 789 -45.83 -19.10 47.82
C MET A 789 -46.72 -20.14 47.16
N HIS A 790 -46.80 -20.12 45.83
CA HIS A 790 -47.49 -21.17 45.06
C HIS A 790 -46.74 -22.50 45.16
N VAL A 791 -47.48 -23.59 45.32
CA VAL A 791 -46.90 -24.92 45.50
C VAL A 791 -47.40 -25.84 44.40
N ASP A 792 -48.71 -26.06 44.29
CA ASP A 792 -49.26 -26.96 43.26
C ASP A 792 -49.78 -26.18 42.04
N GLU A 793 -50.04 -24.90 42.20
CA GLU A 793 -50.61 -24.01 41.19
C GLU A 793 -49.61 -23.71 40.06
N CYS A 794 -50.04 -23.82 38.81
CA CYS A 794 -49.20 -23.57 37.62
C CYS A 794 -49.43 -22.17 37.04
N VAL A 795 -49.29 -21.14 37.88
CA VAL A 795 -49.62 -19.75 37.53
C VAL A 795 -48.39 -18.83 37.38
N GLU A 796 -47.20 -19.31 37.73
CA GLU A 796 -45.93 -18.57 37.59
C GLU A 796 -45.17 -19.01 36.33
N PHE A 797 -44.39 -18.11 35.72
CA PHE A 797 -43.61 -18.43 34.51
C PHE A 797 -42.69 -19.64 34.68
N HIS A 798 -42.03 -19.79 35.84
CA HIS A 798 -41.13 -20.94 36.05
C HIS A 798 -41.84 -22.30 35.96
N ARG A 799 -43.15 -22.37 36.22
CA ARG A 799 -43.95 -23.60 36.04
C ARG A 799 -44.18 -23.92 34.57
N LEU A 800 -44.43 -22.90 33.75
CA LEU A 800 -44.47 -23.04 32.31
C LEU A 800 -43.09 -23.48 31.78
N TRP A 801 -42.00 -22.89 32.28
CA TRP A 801 -40.65 -23.31 31.91
C TRP A 801 -40.37 -24.76 32.29
N SER A 802 -40.84 -25.24 33.46
CA SER A 802 -40.75 -26.66 33.83
C SER A 802 -41.48 -27.57 32.84
N ALA A 803 -42.62 -27.13 32.28
CA ALA A 803 -43.32 -27.88 31.25
C ALA A 803 -42.54 -27.88 29.92
N MET A 804 -41.98 -26.73 29.52
CA MET A 804 -41.09 -26.64 28.35
C MET A 804 -39.84 -27.52 28.52
N GLN A 805 -39.25 -27.52 29.72
CA GLN A 805 -38.13 -28.38 30.08
C GLN A 805 -38.46 -29.86 29.97
N PHE A 806 -39.66 -30.24 30.38
CA PHE A 806 -40.14 -31.59 30.15
C PHE A 806 -40.12 -31.93 28.65
N VAL A 807 -40.62 -31.05 27.78
CA VAL A 807 -40.65 -31.27 26.33
C VAL A 807 -39.24 -31.43 25.74
N TYR A 808 -38.30 -30.51 25.98
CA TYR A 808 -36.97 -30.60 25.36
C TYR A 808 -36.05 -31.67 25.99
N CYS A 809 -36.41 -32.19 27.18
CA CYS A 809 -35.74 -33.33 27.78
C CYS A 809 -36.15 -34.67 27.15
N ILE A 810 -37.35 -34.77 26.54
CA ILE A 810 -37.82 -36.00 25.90
C ILE A 810 -36.79 -36.46 24.85
N PRO A 811 -36.26 -37.69 24.95
CA PRO A 811 -35.36 -38.24 23.94
C PRO A 811 -36.09 -38.40 22.61
N VAL A 812 -35.49 -37.85 21.56
CA VAL A 812 -35.94 -38.01 20.16
C VAL A 812 -35.30 -39.22 19.50
N GLY A 813 -35.78 -39.62 18.32
CA GLY A 813 -35.21 -40.71 17.54
C GLY A 813 -33.74 -40.46 17.18
N THR A 814 -32.97 -41.51 16.88
CA THR A 814 -31.53 -41.39 16.56
C THR A 814 -31.21 -40.51 15.35
N ASN A 815 -32.18 -40.33 14.43
CA ASN A 815 -32.04 -39.53 13.22
C ASN A 815 -32.78 -38.18 13.31
N GLU A 816 -33.33 -37.84 14.46
CA GLU A 816 -34.04 -36.57 14.69
C GLU A 816 -33.11 -35.58 15.39
N PHE A 817 -33.26 -34.30 15.04
CA PHE A 817 -32.48 -33.24 15.64
C PHE A 817 -32.98 -32.93 17.06
N THR A 818 -32.04 -32.80 18.00
CA THR A 818 -32.36 -32.46 19.38
C THR A 818 -32.55 -30.95 19.57
N ALA A 819 -33.17 -30.54 20.67
CA ALA A 819 -33.36 -29.12 20.99
C ALA A 819 -32.03 -28.36 21.07
N GLU A 820 -30.98 -28.97 21.64
CA GLU A 820 -29.64 -28.38 21.71
C GLU A 820 -28.97 -28.23 20.32
N GLN A 821 -29.29 -29.08 19.34
CA GLN A 821 -28.80 -28.94 17.96
C GLN A 821 -29.54 -27.82 17.19
N CYS A 822 -30.83 -27.63 17.47
CA CYS A 822 -31.67 -26.63 16.82
C CYS A 822 -31.57 -25.22 17.43
N PHE A 823 -31.37 -25.12 18.74
CA PHE A 823 -31.41 -23.84 19.45
C PHE A 823 -30.16 -23.53 20.28
N GLY A 824 -29.30 -24.52 20.53
CA GLY A 824 -28.13 -24.36 21.41
C GLY A 824 -28.50 -23.93 22.82
N ASP A 825 -27.52 -23.34 23.51
CA ASP A 825 -27.66 -22.89 24.89
C ASP A 825 -28.46 -21.57 25.00
N GLY A 826 -28.64 -20.84 23.90
CA GLY A 826 -29.38 -19.57 23.86
C GLY A 826 -30.80 -19.69 24.41
N LEU A 827 -31.50 -20.77 24.06
CA LEU A 827 -32.84 -21.08 24.60
C LEU A 827 -32.85 -21.10 26.14
N ASN A 828 -31.89 -21.80 26.74
CA ASN A 828 -31.78 -21.94 28.20
C ASN A 828 -31.35 -20.62 28.85
N TRP A 829 -30.48 -19.84 28.19
CA TRP A 829 -30.10 -18.51 28.66
C TRP A 829 -31.28 -17.56 28.77
N ALA A 830 -32.21 -17.56 27.81
CA ALA A 830 -33.42 -16.75 27.90
C ALA A 830 -34.36 -17.20 29.03
N GLY A 831 -34.70 -18.50 29.05
CA GLY A 831 -35.60 -19.05 30.08
C GLY A 831 -35.06 -18.83 31.50
N CYS A 832 -33.77 -19.13 31.71
CA CYS A 832 -33.12 -18.91 33.00
C CYS A 832 -33.02 -17.42 33.37
N SER A 833 -32.76 -16.54 32.40
CA SER A 833 -32.74 -15.09 32.65
C SER A 833 -34.10 -14.59 33.14
N ILE A 834 -35.20 -14.98 32.49
CA ILE A 834 -36.55 -14.59 32.93
C ILE A 834 -36.82 -15.10 34.35
N ILE A 835 -36.47 -16.35 34.67
CA ILE A 835 -36.66 -16.95 35.99
C ILE A 835 -35.88 -16.19 37.08
N VAL A 836 -34.62 -15.82 36.81
CA VAL A 836 -33.78 -15.08 37.77
C VAL A 836 -34.31 -13.65 37.96
N LEU A 837 -34.64 -12.94 36.88
CA LEU A 837 -35.13 -11.56 36.95
C LEU A 837 -36.50 -11.44 37.64
N LEU A 838 -37.30 -12.50 37.62
CA LEU A 838 -38.56 -12.61 38.37
C LEU A 838 -38.38 -13.08 39.83
N GLY A 839 -37.16 -13.47 40.24
CA GLY A 839 -36.90 -14.02 41.57
C GLY A 839 -37.56 -15.39 41.81
N GLN A 840 -37.77 -16.17 40.75
CA GLN A 840 -38.46 -17.47 40.79
C GLN A 840 -37.52 -18.68 40.87
N GLN A 841 -36.20 -18.48 40.74
CA GLN A 841 -35.22 -19.58 40.66
C GLN A 841 -35.32 -20.59 41.81
N ARG A 842 -35.37 -20.13 43.07
CA ARG A 842 -35.43 -21.05 44.23
C ARG A 842 -36.69 -21.91 44.23
N ARG A 843 -37.80 -21.36 43.71
CA ARG A 843 -39.07 -22.10 43.56
C ARG A 843 -38.97 -23.09 42.40
N PHE A 844 -38.37 -22.67 41.28
CA PHE A 844 -38.08 -23.56 40.16
C PHE A 844 -37.25 -24.78 40.60
N ASP A 845 -36.14 -24.58 41.31
CA ASP A 845 -35.27 -25.67 41.77
C ASP A 845 -35.99 -26.68 42.69
N LEU A 846 -36.99 -26.22 43.45
CA LEU A 846 -37.81 -27.07 44.32
C LEU A 846 -38.94 -27.78 43.59
N PHE A 847 -39.58 -27.11 42.64
CA PHE A 847 -40.86 -27.52 42.08
C PHE A 847 -40.80 -27.99 40.63
N ASP A 848 -39.64 -28.00 39.99
CA ASP A 848 -39.49 -28.47 38.62
C ASP A 848 -39.85 -29.95 38.45
N PHE A 849 -40.66 -30.24 37.43
CA PHE A 849 -41.18 -31.59 37.14
C PHE A 849 -40.06 -32.57 36.81
N CYS A 850 -39.09 -32.14 36.00
CA CYS A 850 -37.97 -32.96 35.59
C CYS A 850 -37.01 -33.23 36.75
N TYR A 851 -36.71 -32.23 37.58
CA TYR A 851 -35.84 -32.39 38.75
C TYR A 851 -36.45 -33.36 39.76
N HIS A 852 -37.79 -33.34 39.93
CA HIS A 852 -38.49 -34.32 40.75
C HIS A 852 -38.40 -35.72 40.16
N LEU A 853 -38.68 -35.89 38.86
CA LEU A 853 -38.55 -37.18 38.18
C LEU A 853 -37.14 -37.76 38.32
N LEU A 854 -36.09 -36.95 38.11
CA LEU A 854 -34.70 -37.35 38.28
C LEU A 854 -34.40 -37.76 39.73
N LYS A 855 -34.94 -37.04 40.71
CA LYS A 855 -34.75 -37.36 42.14
C LYS A 855 -35.33 -38.72 42.49
N VAL A 856 -36.53 -39.04 42.02
CA VAL A 856 -37.17 -40.34 42.27
C VAL A 856 -36.49 -41.46 41.49
N GLN A 857 -36.17 -41.24 40.22
CA GLN A 857 -35.46 -42.22 39.38
C GLN A 857 -34.10 -42.63 39.96
N ARG A 858 -33.38 -41.67 40.57
CA ARG A 858 -32.12 -41.95 41.28
C ARG A 858 -32.30 -42.78 42.54
N GLN A 859 -33.46 -42.66 43.19
CA GLN A 859 -33.75 -43.40 44.41
C GLN A 859 -34.21 -44.83 44.12
N ASP A 860 -35.11 -45.02 43.15
CA ASP A 860 -35.67 -46.34 42.84
C ASP A 860 -34.89 -47.13 41.78
N GLY A 861 -34.07 -46.46 40.97
CA GLY A 861 -33.22 -47.07 39.96
C GLY A 861 -33.96 -47.73 38.80
N LYS A 862 -35.27 -47.46 38.64
CA LYS A 862 -36.08 -48.11 37.59
C LYS A 862 -35.74 -47.58 36.19
N ASP A 863 -35.91 -48.44 35.20
CA ASP A 863 -35.73 -48.13 33.78
C ASP A 863 -36.80 -48.85 32.95
N GLU A 864 -37.85 -48.12 32.61
CA GLU A 864 -38.98 -48.60 31.81
C GLU A 864 -39.19 -47.65 30.62
N ILE A 865 -39.86 -48.14 29.57
CA ILE A 865 -40.25 -47.32 28.42
C ILE A 865 -41.71 -46.93 28.60
N ILE A 866 -41.96 -45.66 28.91
CA ILE A 866 -43.30 -45.13 29.16
C ILE A 866 -43.67 -44.19 28.03
N LYS A 867 -44.76 -44.49 27.29
CA LYS A 867 -45.20 -43.72 26.11
C LYS A 867 -44.06 -43.43 25.12
N ASN A 868 -43.28 -44.46 24.76
CA ASN A 868 -42.10 -44.39 23.90
C ASN A 868 -40.92 -43.56 24.45
N VAL A 869 -40.97 -43.14 25.72
CA VAL A 869 -39.88 -42.42 26.39
C VAL A 869 -39.08 -43.40 27.26
N PRO A 870 -37.81 -43.70 26.93
CA PRO A 870 -36.94 -44.48 27.78
C PRO A 870 -36.54 -43.67 29.02
N LEU A 871 -37.01 -44.12 30.19
CA LEU A 871 -36.88 -43.39 31.45
C LEU A 871 -35.43 -43.10 31.82
N LYS A 872 -34.50 -44.05 31.63
CA LYS A 872 -33.09 -43.81 31.92
C LYS A 872 -32.48 -42.71 31.07
N LYS A 873 -32.72 -42.72 29.75
CA LYS A 873 -32.23 -41.67 28.84
C LYS A 873 -32.87 -40.31 29.15
N MET A 874 -34.15 -40.29 29.51
CA MET A 874 -34.83 -39.08 29.96
C MET A 874 -34.16 -38.50 31.21
N ALA A 875 -33.93 -39.32 32.24
CA ALA A 875 -33.25 -38.89 33.46
C ALA A 875 -31.82 -38.38 33.20
N ASP A 876 -31.08 -39.03 32.30
CA ASP A 876 -29.73 -38.60 31.93
C ASP A 876 -29.75 -37.24 31.20
N ARG A 877 -30.69 -37.01 30.27
CA ARG A 877 -30.89 -35.70 29.61
C ARG A 877 -31.28 -34.62 30.59
N ILE A 878 -32.23 -34.90 31.50
CA ILE A 878 -32.62 -33.97 32.56
C ILE A 878 -31.41 -33.55 33.38
N ARG A 879 -30.53 -34.50 33.75
CA ARG A 879 -29.32 -34.16 34.50
C ARG A 879 -28.39 -33.23 33.72
N LYS A 880 -28.29 -33.35 32.40
CA LYS A 880 -27.48 -32.43 31.58
C LYS A 880 -28.05 -31.02 31.60
N TYR A 881 -29.35 -30.86 31.35
CA TYR A 881 -30.01 -29.56 31.43
C TYR A 881 -30.00 -28.96 32.84
N GLN A 882 -30.11 -29.79 33.88
CA GLN A 882 -29.96 -29.34 35.26
C GLN A 882 -28.58 -28.73 35.53
N ILE A 883 -27.50 -29.34 35.01
CA ILE A 883 -26.14 -28.79 35.14
C ILE A 883 -26.04 -27.46 34.40
N LEU A 884 -26.54 -27.41 33.16
CA LEU A 884 -26.54 -26.19 32.35
C LEU A 884 -27.30 -25.03 33.01
N ASN A 885 -28.54 -25.29 33.47
CA ASN A 885 -29.35 -24.28 34.16
C ASN A 885 -28.64 -23.77 35.42
N ASN A 886 -28.07 -24.67 36.23
CA ASN A 886 -27.35 -24.29 37.44
C ASN A 886 -26.13 -23.40 37.15
N GLU A 887 -25.40 -23.67 36.07
CA GLU A 887 -24.29 -22.84 35.60
C GLU A 887 -24.79 -21.45 35.19
N ILE A 888 -25.83 -21.38 34.35
CA ILE A 888 -26.42 -20.12 33.90
C ILE A 888 -26.95 -19.31 35.09
N PHE A 889 -27.68 -19.95 36.01
CA PHE A 889 -28.16 -19.30 37.23
C PHE A 889 -27.03 -18.78 38.10
N ALA A 890 -25.94 -19.54 38.26
CA ALA A 890 -24.78 -19.08 39.03
C ALA A 890 -24.15 -17.83 38.39
N ILE A 891 -24.03 -17.80 37.06
CA ILE A 891 -23.48 -16.65 36.33
C ILE A 891 -24.41 -15.43 36.47
N LEU A 892 -25.70 -15.58 36.19
CA LEU A 892 -26.67 -14.47 36.29
C LEU A 892 -26.74 -13.89 37.70
N ASN A 893 -26.80 -14.73 38.73
CA ASN A 893 -26.79 -14.27 40.12
C ASN A 893 -25.48 -13.58 40.50
N LYS A 894 -24.33 -14.00 39.95
CA LYS A 894 -23.05 -13.35 40.21
C LYS A 894 -23.07 -11.89 39.73
N TYR A 895 -23.66 -11.64 38.56
CA TYR A 895 -23.78 -10.27 38.01
C TYR A 895 -24.93 -9.46 38.61
N MET A 896 -25.96 -10.10 39.19
CA MET A 896 -27.06 -9.38 39.86
C MET A 896 -26.73 -8.98 41.31
N LYS A 897 -25.81 -9.69 41.99
CA LYS A 897 -25.43 -9.41 43.39
C LYS A 897 -24.61 -8.13 43.58
N SER A 898 -23.95 -7.60 42.55
CA SER A 898 -23.25 -6.31 42.63
C SER A 898 -24.20 -5.13 42.88
N VAL A 899 -25.46 -5.23 42.44
CA VAL A 899 -26.52 -4.22 42.64
C VAL A 899 -26.90 -4.08 44.13
N GLU A 900 -26.99 -5.19 44.86
CA GLU A 900 -27.52 -5.21 46.23
C GLU A 900 -26.54 -4.60 47.25
N THR A 901 -25.23 -4.57 46.93
CA THR A 901 -24.20 -4.01 47.82
C THR A 901 -24.23 -2.49 47.97
N ASP A 902 -24.80 -1.75 47.02
CA ASP A 902 -24.89 -0.28 47.08
C ASP A 902 -26.19 0.20 47.76
N SER A 903 -27.21 -0.65 47.91
CA SER A 903 -28.41 -0.34 48.71
C SER A 903 -28.18 -0.70 50.18
N SER A 904 -27.70 0.29 50.95
CA SER A 904 -27.51 0.27 52.41
C SER A 904 -28.82 0.17 53.24
N THR A 905 -29.85 -0.50 52.73
CA THR A 905 -31.09 -0.79 53.45
C THR A 905 -31.20 -2.28 53.66
N VAL A 906 -31.26 -2.72 54.92
CA VAL A 906 -31.61 -4.10 55.30
C VAL A 906 -32.84 -4.53 54.47
N GLU A 907 -32.67 -5.47 53.54
CA GLU A 907 -33.77 -5.93 52.69
C GLU A 907 -34.94 -6.37 53.58
N HIS A 908 -36.11 -5.74 53.39
CA HIS A 908 -37.29 -6.02 54.19
C HIS A 908 -37.84 -7.41 53.83
N VAL A 909 -37.54 -8.41 54.65
CA VAL A 909 -38.11 -9.75 54.52
C VAL A 909 -39.53 -9.77 55.09
N ARG A 910 -40.47 -10.35 54.35
CA ARG A 910 -41.86 -10.50 54.80
C ARG A 910 -41.93 -11.38 56.06
N CYS A 911 -42.37 -10.80 57.17
CA CYS A 911 -42.60 -11.53 58.43
C CYS A 911 -44.01 -12.14 58.49
N PHE A 912 -44.13 -13.23 59.24
CA PHE A 912 -45.43 -13.86 59.54
C PHE A 912 -45.78 -13.63 61.01
N GLN A 913 -47.06 -13.38 61.28
CA GLN A 913 -47.56 -13.19 62.63
C GLN A 913 -47.57 -14.54 63.38
N PRO A 914 -47.11 -14.60 64.65
CA PRO A 914 -47.31 -15.79 65.47
C PRO A 914 -48.82 -16.02 65.72
N PRO A 915 -49.24 -17.26 66.05
CA PRO A 915 -50.64 -17.52 66.39
C PRO A 915 -51.09 -16.64 67.56
N ILE A 916 -52.04 -15.74 67.30
CA ILE A 916 -52.62 -14.84 68.31
C ILE A 916 -53.66 -15.59 69.14
N HIS A 917 -53.51 -15.54 70.46
CA HIS A 917 -54.46 -16.14 71.39
C HIS A 917 -55.80 -15.39 71.34
N GLN A 918 -56.92 -16.13 71.29
CA GLN A 918 -58.27 -15.57 71.08
C GLN A 918 -58.66 -14.46 72.08
N SER A 919 -58.09 -14.47 73.29
CA SER A 919 -58.32 -13.47 74.33
C SER A 919 -57.82 -12.05 73.98
N LEU A 920 -56.89 -11.93 73.03
CA LEU A 920 -56.29 -10.65 72.60
C LEU A 920 -56.84 -10.19 71.24
N ALA A 921 -57.62 -11.03 70.55
CA ALA A 921 -58.08 -10.78 69.18
C ALA A 921 -59.29 -9.83 69.08
N THR A 922 -60.00 -9.57 70.19
CA THR A 922 -61.18 -8.67 70.23
C THR A 922 -60.84 -7.23 70.63
N THR A 923 -59.58 -6.92 70.94
CA THR A 923 -59.12 -5.59 71.39
C THR A 923 -58.20 -4.88 70.40
N CYS A 924 -58.02 -5.41 69.19
CA CYS A 924 -57.30 -4.77 68.09
C CYS A 924 -58.23 -4.37 66.95
#